data_AF-A0ABD1XKH7-F1
#
_entry.id   AF-A0ABD1XKH7-F1
#
_cell.length_a   1.000
_cell.length_b   1.000
_cell.length_c   1.000
_cell.angle_alpha   90.00
_cell.angle_beta   90.00
_cell.angle_gamma   90.00
#
_symmetry.space_group_name_H-M   'P 1'
#
loop_
_entity.id
_entity.type
_entity.pdbx_description
1 polymer ?
#
loop_
_entity_poly.entity_id
_entity_poly.type
_entity_poly.pdbx_seq_one_letter_code
_entity_poly.pdbx_strand_id
1 'polypeptide(L)'
;MVAIMETLPTSLSAAHTKALLERPHSGCKPWGSLRSVVPAANSRLSRCEVSQWLTFSSAAVKGKRNKEVVRASAKTPEPPSEKSLGETKRVAVVWFKRDLRIDDHPGLAAASSYSSVIPLFVFDPALLSGLSNDLICSLQDAVFDLRKSLRQIGSDLIIRSGRTADIFLAIANEVGALDVITEKEIEMDLQKLVGVVSASLSVETIAGQDMKVKQWRSSLYDIQSYYELPDCYKKFQASRLSVGCPLEPPSQLPPLPRILKPGPMPAPEDVNHVVASAASRTELWEELRAAQNLSAEEALGVKKKSQRDTSDIAISQYTSNGIFKELLAWREKYILASPYEAVEKKRRETVGEAEKKKSKGCEVRGGATGALQSLQGYLRYQEPTSRNDWQELHEQVMDLERRPGSSFRALFGNSLALGTLSLRRIYHEAIEYEKARGGGWLSPFGFSSRTAEAAINDTKAIEWYQLLAHKSREQGRDKGYRIGTWRWKGYLIQYAVAGETGPPMVFVHGFGAFWEHFRDNLKPVAEAGNRVWALTLLGFGRSEKPRITYTDLVWAELVRDFIVEVVKEPVIVAGNSIGGYTVSVIAGLWPALVKSLVLFNSAGRVIPDYNSLQYRKPKEKSYVAYAGARVLLTYLQNLSNGMLTKCYPTNPGRADEWLQTEVMRASYDPNSTAVLEAMFLLRAPLPLNYYLDRYDGNVLIVQGIRDPLHNSSLRASMLQAYCKNVSIQYVNAGHCPHDEVPEEVNSILISWLRSSFSLPPDGEAVNTEGNTVWVPKAEVAAALEKESEQRNHPPIDPITRIKEEMEELV
;
A
#
# COMPACT_ATOMS: atom_id res chain seq x y z
N MET A 1 20.54 9.17 -6.94
CA MET A 1 21.04 8.65 -5.64
C MET A 1 22.55 8.69 -5.55
N VAL A 2 23.25 8.14 -6.53
CA VAL A 2 24.70 8.34 -6.75
C VAL A 2 25.06 9.84 -6.74
N ALA A 3 24.34 10.66 -7.52
CA ALA A 3 24.46 12.12 -7.51
C ALA A 3 24.14 12.81 -6.16
N ILE A 4 23.44 12.13 -5.24
CA ILE A 4 23.12 12.61 -3.87
C ILE A 4 24.32 12.37 -2.96
N MET A 5 24.88 11.16 -3.02
CA MET A 5 26.04 10.77 -2.22
C MET A 5 27.31 11.55 -2.62
N GLU A 6 27.45 11.94 -3.89
CA GLU A 6 28.55 12.78 -4.38
C GLU A 6 28.48 14.25 -3.92
N THR A 7 27.35 14.71 -3.37
CA THR A 7 27.16 16.11 -2.92
C THR A 7 27.09 16.27 -1.40
N LEU A 8 27.17 15.18 -0.65
CA LEU A 8 27.27 15.24 0.81
C LEU A 8 28.64 15.82 1.19
N PRO A 9 28.70 16.89 2.02
CA PRO A 9 29.97 17.43 2.47
C PRO A 9 30.79 16.33 3.16
N THR A 10 32.03 16.14 2.72
CA THR A 10 33.04 15.27 3.35
C THR A 10 33.32 15.60 4.83
N SER A 11 32.81 16.73 5.33
CA SER A 11 32.91 17.18 6.71
C SER A 11 31.95 16.48 7.70
N LEU A 12 31.04 15.62 7.24
CA LEU A 12 30.24 14.73 8.12
C LEU A 12 31.01 13.43 8.44
N SER A 13 32.29 13.53 8.81
CA SER A 13 33.09 12.38 9.25
C SER A 13 33.09 12.26 10.79
N ALA A 14 32.89 11.03 11.26
CA ALA A 14 33.08 10.46 12.62
C ALA A 14 32.40 11.12 13.84
N ALA A 15 32.31 12.45 13.94
CA ALA A 15 31.87 13.14 15.16
C ALA A 15 30.34 13.11 15.36
N HIS A 16 29.55 13.24 14.29
CA HIS A 16 28.08 13.19 14.38
C HIS A 16 27.53 11.78 14.61
N THR A 17 28.23 10.75 14.12
CA THR A 17 27.85 9.35 14.34
C THR A 17 27.98 8.97 15.81
N LYS A 18 28.96 9.55 16.53
CA LYS A 18 29.18 9.28 17.96
C LYS A 18 28.14 9.94 18.88
N ALA A 19 27.65 11.14 18.54
CA ALA A 19 26.63 11.84 19.34
C ALA A 19 25.23 11.21 19.28
N LEU A 20 24.93 10.45 18.22
CA LEU A 20 23.68 9.67 18.08
C LEU A 20 23.76 8.27 18.70
N LEU A 21 24.95 7.82 19.11
CA LEU A 21 25.25 6.46 19.57
C LEU A 21 25.25 6.27 21.10
N GLU A 22 25.17 7.35 21.90
CA GLU A 22 25.19 7.23 23.36
C GLU A 22 23.81 7.53 23.99
N ARG A 23 23.05 6.48 24.29
CA ARG A 23 22.12 6.46 25.44
C ARG A 23 22.73 5.57 26.53
N PRO A 24 22.77 6.01 27.80
CA PRO A 24 23.44 5.26 28.86
C PRO A 24 22.62 4.02 29.23
N HIS A 25 23.22 2.83 29.08
CA HIS A 25 22.79 1.62 29.76
C HIS A 25 23.19 1.72 31.23
N SER A 26 22.25 2.07 32.12
CA SER A 26 22.44 1.89 33.56
C SER A 26 22.09 0.46 33.95
N GLY A 27 23.13 -0.36 34.14
CA GLY A 27 23.02 -1.64 34.84
C GLY A 27 22.81 -1.42 36.34
N CYS A 28 21.85 -2.15 36.91
CA CYS A 28 21.66 -2.28 38.35
C CYS A 28 22.92 -2.85 39.03
N LYS A 29 23.37 -2.23 40.12
CA LYS A 29 23.98 -2.86 41.31
C LYS A 29 24.01 -1.86 42.49
N PRO A 30 24.14 -2.33 43.75
CA PRO A 30 23.27 -1.93 44.86
C PRO A 30 23.76 -0.71 45.64
N TRP A 31 22.81 -0.03 46.29
CA TRP A 31 23.03 1.12 47.15
C TRP A 31 23.76 0.72 48.44
N GLY A 32 25.01 1.18 48.56
CA GLY A 32 25.77 1.30 49.80
C GLY A 32 25.82 2.75 50.26
N SER A 33 25.87 2.93 51.57
CA SER A 33 25.61 4.16 52.33
C SER A 33 26.68 5.27 52.21
N LEU A 34 26.28 6.45 52.69
CA LEU A 34 27.05 7.57 53.29
C LEU A 34 27.25 8.88 52.50
N ARG A 35 26.41 9.85 52.92
CA ARG A 35 26.72 11.20 53.46
C ARG A 35 27.17 12.36 52.54
N SER A 36 26.31 13.40 52.58
CA SER A 36 26.54 14.86 52.67
C SER A 36 27.47 15.51 51.64
N VAL A 37 27.07 16.56 50.91
CA VAL A 37 26.96 17.94 51.42
C VAL A 37 25.82 18.72 50.74
N VAL A 38 25.18 19.58 51.55
CA VAL A 38 24.02 20.48 51.35
C VAL A 38 24.48 21.85 50.80
N PRO A 39 23.69 22.60 49.98
CA PRO A 39 22.82 23.68 50.52
C PRO A 39 21.43 23.70 49.83
N ALA A 40 20.32 23.42 50.51
CA ALA A 40 19.52 24.34 51.36
C ALA A 40 19.08 25.65 50.68
N ALA A 41 17.83 25.71 50.22
CA ALA A 41 16.84 26.69 50.71
C ALA A 41 15.43 26.42 50.15
N ASN A 42 14.60 25.82 51.01
CA ASN A 42 13.18 26.10 51.29
C ASN A 42 12.22 26.51 50.15
N SER A 43 11.19 25.68 49.94
CA SER A 43 9.82 26.10 50.25
C SER A 43 8.94 24.91 50.64
N ARG A 44 8.15 25.12 51.69
CA ARG A 44 7.36 24.12 52.42
C ARG A 44 6.10 23.72 51.66
N LEU A 45 5.79 22.42 51.75
CA LEU A 45 4.51 21.79 51.45
C LEU A 45 3.47 22.04 52.57
N SER A 46 2.21 22.20 52.18
CA SER A 46 1.02 21.58 52.83
C SER A 46 -0.19 21.78 51.91
N ARG A 47 -0.67 20.74 51.21
CA ARG A 47 -1.90 19.95 51.51
C ARG A 47 -3.11 20.79 51.97
N CYS A 48 -4.14 20.90 51.12
CA CYS A 48 -5.46 20.26 51.31
C CYS A 48 -6.49 20.69 50.24
N GLU A 49 -7.31 19.71 49.85
CA GLU A 49 -8.76 19.71 49.57
C GLU A 49 -9.45 20.67 48.57
N VAL A 50 -10.07 20.02 47.58
CA VAL A 50 -11.49 20.02 47.16
C VAL A 50 -12.34 21.29 47.37
N SER A 51 -13.14 21.57 46.32
CA SER A 51 -14.44 22.27 46.26
C SER A 51 -14.53 23.80 46.13
N GLN A 52 -15.20 24.19 45.04
CA GLN A 52 -16.37 25.11 44.96
C GLN A 52 -16.19 26.64 44.76
N TRP A 53 -16.85 27.08 43.66
CA TRP A 53 -17.70 28.27 43.45
C TRP A 53 -17.19 29.72 43.69
N LEU A 54 -17.26 30.50 42.59
CA LEU A 54 -17.68 31.92 42.41
C LEU A 54 -17.28 32.99 43.45
N THR A 55 -16.54 34.03 43.03
CA THR A 55 -17.06 35.39 42.68
C THR A 55 -15.95 36.46 42.59
N PHE A 56 -16.07 37.31 41.56
CA PHE A 56 -15.71 38.75 41.41
C PHE A 56 -14.54 39.38 42.20
N SER A 57 -13.63 40.11 41.54
CA SER A 57 -13.85 41.50 41.09
C SER A 57 -12.62 42.19 40.45
N SER A 58 -12.89 42.87 39.34
CA SER A 58 -12.37 44.16 38.85
C SER A 58 -10.89 44.59 39.00
N ALA A 59 -10.24 44.84 37.86
CA ALA A 59 -9.56 46.10 37.61
C ALA A 59 -9.65 46.46 36.12
N ALA A 60 -10.14 47.65 35.84
CA ALA A 60 -10.47 48.18 34.52
C ALA A 60 -9.35 49.08 33.99
N VAL A 61 -9.07 49.03 32.68
CA VAL A 61 -8.56 50.17 31.90
C VAL A 61 -9.34 50.24 30.58
N LYS A 62 -9.90 51.43 30.33
CA LYS A 62 -10.83 51.80 29.24
C LYS A 62 -10.09 52.16 27.95
N GLY A 63 -10.73 51.93 26.79
CA GLY A 63 -10.32 52.60 25.53
C GLY A 63 -11.05 52.26 24.22
N LYS A 64 -12.33 52.65 24.09
CA LYS A 64 -13.11 53.06 22.85
C LYS A 64 -13.23 52.07 21.64
N ARG A 65 -14.43 51.48 21.40
CA ARG A 65 -15.57 51.85 20.47
C ARG A 65 -15.31 51.50 18.98
N ASN A 66 -16.15 50.80 18.20
CA ASN A 66 -17.61 50.69 17.99
C ASN A 66 -18.02 49.20 17.79
N LYS A 67 -19.06 48.59 18.38
CA LYS A 67 -20.54 48.72 18.26
C LYS A 67 -21.13 48.44 16.87
N GLU A 68 -21.46 47.17 16.62
CA GLU A 68 -22.79 46.69 16.18
C GLU A 68 -22.92 45.20 16.52
N VAL A 69 -23.73 44.86 17.53
CA VAL A 69 -24.12 43.48 17.87
C VAL A 69 -25.63 43.50 18.06
N VAL A 70 -26.34 42.89 17.12
CA VAL A 70 -27.76 42.58 17.22
C VAL A 70 -27.90 41.40 18.19
N ARG A 71 -28.57 41.63 19.32
CA ARG A 71 -29.00 40.59 20.26
C ARG A 71 -30.12 39.77 19.62
N ALA A 72 -29.88 38.49 19.32
CA ALA A 72 -30.94 37.50 19.20
C ALA A 72 -31.14 36.84 20.58
N SER A 73 -32.33 37.06 21.15
CA SER A 73 -32.80 36.49 22.41
C SER A 73 -33.05 34.98 22.22
N ALA A 74 -32.47 34.16 23.10
CA ALA A 74 -32.78 32.75 23.20
C ALA A 74 -34.22 32.58 23.74
N LYS A 75 -35.17 32.27 22.85
CA LYS A 75 -36.45 31.66 23.22
C LYS A 75 -36.27 30.15 23.26
N THR A 76 -36.55 29.57 24.42
CA THR A 76 -36.82 28.13 24.60
C THR A 76 -37.93 27.68 23.66
N PRO A 77 -37.80 26.55 22.94
CA PRO A 77 -38.86 26.07 22.07
C PRO A 77 -39.99 25.45 22.89
N GLU A 78 -41.21 25.96 22.70
CA GLU A 78 -42.45 25.30 23.12
C GLU A 78 -42.64 23.98 22.33
N PRO A 79 -43.26 22.95 22.93
CA PRO A 79 -43.51 21.69 22.23
C PRO A 79 -44.51 21.89 21.09
N PRO A 80 -44.32 21.25 19.92
CA PRO A 80 -45.20 21.46 18.78
C PRO A 80 -46.58 20.84 19.05
N SER A 81 -47.62 21.63 18.80
CA SER A 81 -49.02 21.25 18.91
C SER A 81 -49.40 20.17 17.88
N GLU A 82 -50.01 19.10 18.37
CA GLU A 82 -50.67 18.05 17.57
C GLU A 82 -51.80 18.64 16.71
N LYS A 83 -51.62 18.64 15.37
CA LYS A 83 -52.55 18.00 14.41
C LYS A 83 -52.15 18.23 12.94
N SER A 84 -51.76 17.11 12.34
CA SER A 84 -52.07 16.63 10.98
C SER A 84 -51.56 17.38 9.74
N LEU A 85 -50.50 16.83 9.14
CA LEU A 85 -50.42 16.44 7.72
C LEU A 85 -49.50 15.21 7.63
N GLY A 86 -49.97 14.13 6.99
CA GLY A 86 -49.53 12.75 7.19
C GLY A 86 -48.02 12.47 7.12
N GLU A 87 -47.48 11.84 8.16
CA GLU A 87 -46.14 11.28 8.18
C GLU A 87 -46.05 10.13 7.16
N THR A 88 -45.46 10.40 6.00
CA THR A 88 -45.00 9.34 5.09
C THR A 88 -43.97 8.49 5.84
N LYS A 89 -44.33 7.25 6.19
CA LYS A 89 -43.42 6.22 6.72
C LYS A 89 -42.25 6.03 5.75
N ARG A 90 -41.13 6.71 5.99
CA ARG A 90 -39.91 6.51 5.19
C ARG A 90 -39.15 5.30 5.66
N VAL A 91 -38.69 4.49 4.72
CA VAL A 91 -37.81 3.35 4.93
C VAL A 91 -36.39 3.74 4.51
N ALA A 92 -35.38 3.26 5.23
CA ALA A 92 -33.98 3.43 4.85
C ALA A 92 -33.33 2.08 4.58
N VAL A 93 -32.54 1.97 3.50
CA VAL A 93 -31.58 0.87 3.33
C VAL A 93 -30.25 1.34 3.88
N VAL A 94 -29.67 0.58 4.80
CA VAL A 94 -28.27 0.73 5.19
C VAL A 94 -27.47 -0.27 4.39
N TRP A 95 -26.69 0.22 3.43
CA TRP A 95 -25.96 -0.61 2.48
C TRP A 95 -24.55 -0.93 2.97
N PHE A 96 -24.37 -2.19 3.35
CA PHE A 96 -23.10 -2.76 3.77
C PHE A 96 -22.29 -3.24 2.55
N LYS A 97 -21.00 -2.89 2.51
CA LYS A 97 -20.05 -3.32 1.47
C LYS A 97 -18.75 -3.80 2.09
N ARG A 98 -17.95 -2.87 2.63
CA ARG A 98 -16.63 -3.14 3.24
C ARG A 98 -16.49 -2.58 4.66
N ASP A 99 -17.57 -2.11 5.27
CA ASP A 99 -17.63 -1.78 6.70
C ASP A 99 -18.69 -2.71 7.32
N LEU A 100 -18.26 -3.85 7.88
CA LEU A 100 -19.11 -4.97 8.28
C LEU A 100 -19.23 -5.09 9.81
N ARG A 101 -19.56 -3.99 10.46
CA ARG A 101 -19.75 -3.88 11.91
C ARG A 101 -21.01 -3.08 12.23
N ILE A 102 -21.51 -3.25 13.45
CA ILE A 102 -22.58 -2.39 14.01
C ILE A 102 -22.06 -1.37 15.02
N ASP A 103 -20.90 -1.63 15.61
CA ASP A 103 -20.20 -0.72 16.51
C ASP A 103 -19.63 0.45 15.71
N ASP A 104 -19.63 1.65 16.29
CA ASP A 104 -19.06 2.87 15.73
C ASP A 104 -19.48 3.17 14.27
N HIS A 105 -20.75 2.89 13.93
CA HIS A 105 -21.25 2.95 12.56
C HIS A 105 -22.24 4.13 12.35
N PRO A 106 -21.78 5.28 11.81
CA PRO A 106 -22.61 6.47 11.60
C PRO A 106 -23.86 6.24 10.74
N GLY A 107 -23.79 5.36 9.73
CA GLY A 107 -24.94 5.04 8.88
C GLY A 107 -26.11 4.43 9.64
N LEU A 108 -25.86 3.45 10.52
CA LEU A 108 -26.86 2.85 11.40
C LEU A 108 -27.41 3.88 12.40
N ALA A 109 -26.54 4.69 13.01
CA ALA A 109 -26.96 5.75 13.93
C ALA A 109 -27.92 6.76 13.24
N ALA A 110 -27.62 7.15 12.00
CA ALA A 110 -28.50 8.00 11.19
C ALA A 110 -29.80 7.28 10.80
N ALA A 111 -29.73 5.99 10.48
CA ALA A 111 -30.88 5.17 10.09
C ALA A 111 -31.88 4.95 11.25
N SER A 112 -31.45 5.02 12.51
CA SER A 112 -32.33 4.88 13.68
C SER A 112 -33.47 5.91 13.75
N SER A 113 -33.38 7.02 13.00
CA SER A 113 -34.44 8.03 12.88
C SER A 113 -35.59 7.64 11.93
N TYR A 114 -35.46 6.54 11.18
CA TYR A 114 -36.46 6.11 10.20
C TYR A 114 -37.47 5.16 10.82
N SER A 115 -38.66 5.09 10.20
CA SER A 115 -39.75 4.21 10.66
C SER A 115 -39.46 2.72 10.45
N SER A 116 -38.60 2.40 9.49
CA SER A 116 -38.15 1.04 9.19
C SER A 116 -36.76 1.10 8.54
N VAL A 117 -35.91 0.13 8.89
CA VAL A 117 -34.52 0.07 8.41
C VAL A 117 -34.26 -1.30 7.81
N ILE A 118 -33.61 -1.32 6.64
CA ILE A 118 -33.22 -2.50 5.89
C ILE A 118 -31.69 -2.55 5.83
N PRO A 119 -31.02 -3.28 6.71
CA PRO A 119 -29.62 -3.65 6.52
C PRO A 119 -29.49 -4.54 5.29
N LEU A 120 -28.72 -4.12 4.28
CA LEU A 120 -28.55 -4.85 3.02
C LEU A 120 -27.09 -5.15 2.75
N PHE A 121 -26.78 -6.40 2.44
CA PHE A 121 -25.51 -6.84 1.87
C PHE A 121 -25.76 -7.58 0.55
N VAL A 122 -24.96 -7.26 -0.47
CA VAL A 122 -25.06 -7.86 -1.81
C VAL A 122 -23.75 -8.56 -2.17
N PHE A 123 -23.83 -9.87 -2.44
CA PHE A 123 -22.76 -10.61 -3.09
C PHE A 123 -22.74 -10.25 -4.58
N ASP A 124 -22.12 -9.09 -4.87
CA ASP A 124 -21.98 -8.58 -6.23
C ASP A 124 -20.80 -9.26 -6.93
N PRO A 125 -21.04 -9.97 -8.05
CA PRO A 125 -19.99 -10.62 -8.83
C PRO A 125 -18.79 -9.69 -9.14
N ALA A 126 -19.04 -8.44 -9.51
CA ALA A 126 -18.02 -7.48 -9.92
C ALA A 126 -17.17 -6.95 -8.74
N LEU A 127 -17.72 -6.96 -7.53
CA LEU A 127 -16.98 -6.60 -6.31
C LEU A 127 -16.13 -7.76 -5.79
N LEU A 128 -16.65 -8.98 -5.93
CA LEU A 128 -15.99 -10.19 -5.43
C LEU A 128 -14.87 -10.68 -6.34
N SER A 129 -14.95 -10.43 -7.65
CA SER A 129 -13.97 -10.90 -8.63
C SER A 129 -12.55 -10.39 -8.40
N GLY A 130 -12.40 -9.23 -7.72
CA GLY A 130 -11.11 -8.65 -7.37
C GLY A 130 -10.56 -9.09 -6.01
N LEU A 131 -11.24 -9.97 -5.28
CA LEU A 131 -10.81 -10.42 -3.96
C LEU A 131 -10.04 -11.76 -4.04
N SER A 132 -9.10 -11.95 -3.12
CA SER A 132 -8.46 -13.25 -2.92
C SER A 132 -9.42 -14.24 -2.27
N ASN A 133 -9.20 -15.53 -2.46
CA ASN A 133 -10.04 -16.58 -1.84
C ASN A 133 -10.04 -16.49 -0.30
N ASP A 134 -8.90 -16.15 0.31
CA ASP A 134 -8.80 -15.95 1.76
C ASP A 134 -9.64 -14.77 2.27
N LEU A 135 -9.66 -13.67 1.50
CA LEU A 135 -10.47 -12.50 1.83
C LEU A 135 -11.96 -12.78 1.59
N ILE A 136 -12.32 -13.58 0.58
CA ILE A 136 -13.70 -14.05 0.36
C ILE A 136 -14.19 -14.89 1.54
N CYS A 137 -13.36 -15.82 2.05
CA CYS A 137 -13.69 -16.59 3.25
C CYS A 137 -13.90 -15.67 4.47
N SER A 138 -12.98 -14.72 4.68
CA SER A 138 -13.06 -13.74 5.78
C SER A 138 -14.30 -12.84 5.65
N LEU A 139 -14.68 -12.48 4.42
CA LEU A 139 -15.90 -11.73 4.11
C LEU A 139 -17.15 -12.51 4.51
N GLN A 140 -17.23 -13.80 4.21
CA GLN A 140 -18.37 -14.63 4.60
C GLN A 140 -18.50 -14.71 6.13
N ASP A 141 -17.39 -14.91 6.84
CA ASP A 141 -17.36 -14.92 8.31
C ASP A 141 -17.84 -13.56 8.87
N ALA A 142 -17.39 -12.45 8.28
CA ALA A 142 -17.77 -11.10 8.69
C ALA A 142 -19.26 -10.81 8.44
N VAL A 143 -19.80 -11.19 7.29
CA VAL A 143 -21.23 -11.04 6.96
C VAL A 143 -22.10 -11.90 7.89
N PHE A 144 -21.63 -13.11 8.22
CA PHE A 144 -22.31 -13.98 9.18
C PHE A 144 -22.38 -13.36 10.59
N ASP A 145 -21.26 -12.85 11.10
CA ASP A 145 -21.21 -12.15 12.39
C ASP A 145 -22.08 -10.88 12.36
N LEU A 146 -22.01 -10.07 11.30
CA LEU A 146 -22.84 -8.88 11.13
C LEU A 146 -24.33 -9.22 11.24
N ARG A 147 -24.77 -10.28 10.54
CA ARG A 147 -26.16 -10.75 10.61
C ARG A 147 -26.56 -11.17 12.02
N LYS A 148 -25.67 -11.89 12.73
CA LYS A 148 -25.88 -12.29 14.11
C LYS A 148 -25.99 -11.07 15.03
N SER A 149 -25.11 -10.09 14.89
CA SER A 149 -25.13 -8.84 15.68
C SER A 149 -26.40 -8.03 15.43
N LEU A 150 -26.87 -7.94 14.18
CA LEU A 150 -28.14 -7.26 13.84
C LEU A 150 -29.36 -7.95 14.47
N ARG A 151 -29.36 -9.28 14.57
CA ARG A 151 -30.43 -10.05 15.23
C ARG A 151 -30.48 -9.81 16.74
N GLN A 152 -29.33 -9.61 17.37
CA GLN A 152 -29.28 -9.31 18.80
C GLN A 152 -29.93 -7.97 19.16
N ILE A 153 -29.97 -7.02 18.21
CA ILE A 153 -30.60 -5.70 18.36
C ILE A 153 -31.98 -5.61 17.68
N GLY A 154 -32.63 -6.76 17.44
CA GLY A 154 -34.01 -6.84 16.96
C GLY A 154 -34.22 -6.63 15.45
N SER A 155 -33.17 -6.76 14.63
CA SER A 155 -33.22 -6.65 13.16
C SER A 155 -32.75 -7.95 12.47
N ASP A 156 -32.52 -7.95 11.16
CA ASP A 156 -31.84 -9.02 10.42
C ASP A 156 -31.12 -8.40 9.21
N LEU A 157 -30.15 -9.12 8.65
CA LEU A 157 -29.46 -8.71 7.42
C LEU A 157 -30.19 -9.26 6.20
N ILE A 158 -30.59 -8.39 5.28
CA ILE A 158 -31.04 -8.80 3.95
C ILE A 158 -29.80 -9.14 3.11
N ILE A 159 -29.73 -10.38 2.65
CA ILE A 159 -28.64 -10.89 1.81
C ILE A 159 -29.20 -11.20 0.42
N ARG A 160 -28.53 -10.72 -0.62
CA ARG A 160 -28.84 -10.99 -2.03
C ARG A 160 -27.56 -11.27 -2.81
N SER A 161 -27.68 -11.92 -3.95
CA SER A 161 -26.57 -12.20 -4.88
C SER A 161 -26.95 -11.75 -6.28
N GLY A 162 -26.05 -11.10 -6.99
CA GLY A 162 -26.29 -10.58 -8.35
C GLY A 162 -25.87 -9.13 -8.51
N ARG A 163 -26.25 -8.51 -9.63
CA ARG A 163 -25.91 -7.12 -9.94
C ARG A 163 -26.59 -6.18 -8.95
N THR A 164 -25.79 -5.39 -8.24
CA THR A 164 -26.29 -4.51 -7.17
C THR A 164 -27.41 -3.58 -7.65
N ALA A 165 -27.27 -2.93 -8.80
CA ALA A 165 -28.27 -1.98 -9.31
C ALA A 165 -29.67 -2.61 -9.43
N ASP A 166 -29.74 -3.80 -10.03
CA ASP A 166 -31.00 -4.53 -10.25
C ASP A 166 -31.65 -4.93 -8.93
N ILE A 167 -30.84 -5.32 -7.93
CA ILE A 167 -31.32 -5.65 -6.58
C ILE A 167 -31.89 -4.43 -5.87
N PHE A 168 -31.25 -3.26 -6.00
CA PHE A 168 -31.76 -2.02 -5.43
C PHE A 168 -33.10 -1.62 -6.06
N LEU A 169 -33.25 -1.76 -7.39
CA LEU A 169 -34.52 -1.50 -8.07
C LEU A 169 -35.61 -2.49 -7.61
N ALA A 170 -35.29 -3.78 -7.47
CA ALA A 170 -36.23 -4.77 -6.97
C ALA A 170 -36.72 -4.45 -5.54
N ILE A 171 -35.80 -4.12 -4.63
CA ILE A 171 -36.15 -3.74 -3.24
C ILE A 171 -36.96 -2.44 -3.22
N ALA A 172 -36.59 -1.46 -4.04
CA ALA A 172 -37.33 -0.21 -4.16
C ALA A 172 -38.76 -0.44 -4.65
N ASN A 173 -38.97 -1.34 -5.61
CA ASN A 173 -40.29 -1.72 -6.11
C ASN A 173 -41.14 -2.47 -5.06
N GLU A 174 -40.53 -3.33 -4.23
CA GLU A 174 -41.24 -4.06 -3.17
C GLU A 174 -41.66 -3.17 -1.98
N VAL A 175 -40.86 -2.14 -1.65
CA VAL A 175 -41.03 -1.31 -0.44
C VAL A 175 -41.60 0.09 -0.75
N GLY A 176 -41.51 0.54 -2.00
CA GLY A 176 -42.08 1.79 -2.51
C GLY A 176 -41.19 3.03 -2.31
N ALA A 177 -40.74 3.31 -1.08
CA ALA A 177 -39.99 4.54 -0.78
C ALA A 177 -38.77 4.27 0.10
N LEU A 178 -37.58 4.57 -0.43
CA LEU A 178 -36.32 4.20 0.21
C LEU A 178 -35.26 5.31 0.11
N ASP A 179 -34.78 5.78 1.25
CA ASP A 179 -33.51 6.50 1.33
C ASP A 179 -32.37 5.46 1.42
N VAL A 180 -31.29 5.64 0.67
CA VAL A 180 -30.11 4.75 0.75
C VAL A 180 -29.04 5.42 1.59
N ILE A 181 -28.60 4.76 2.64
CA ILE A 181 -27.53 5.21 3.53
C ILE A 181 -26.31 4.30 3.31
N THR A 182 -25.22 4.86 2.79
CA THR A 182 -24.02 4.09 2.43
C THR A 182 -22.75 4.81 2.85
N GLU A 183 -21.64 4.11 3.04
CA GLU A 183 -20.33 4.74 3.22
C GLU A 183 -19.91 5.51 1.96
N LYS A 184 -19.17 6.62 2.15
CA LYS A 184 -18.54 7.40 1.08
C LYS A 184 -17.19 6.78 0.70
N GLU A 185 -17.20 6.08 -0.41
CA GLU A 185 -16.11 5.23 -0.90
C GLU A 185 -14.85 6.00 -1.34
N ILE A 186 -13.68 5.37 -1.15
CA ILE A 186 -12.37 5.85 -1.63
C ILE A 186 -12.00 5.22 -2.97
N GLU A 187 -12.27 3.92 -3.13
CA GLU A 187 -11.85 3.16 -4.30
C GLU A 187 -12.71 3.50 -5.51
N MET A 188 -12.06 3.66 -6.67
CA MET A 188 -12.74 4.20 -7.85
C MET A 188 -13.91 3.30 -8.31
N ASP A 189 -13.76 1.98 -8.25
CA ASP A 189 -14.81 1.05 -8.71
C ASP A 189 -16.02 0.99 -7.76
N LEU A 190 -15.80 1.07 -6.45
CA LEU A 190 -16.89 1.19 -5.48
C LEU A 190 -17.62 2.52 -5.63
N GLN A 191 -16.91 3.61 -5.92
CA GLN A 191 -17.54 4.90 -6.24
C GLN A 191 -18.38 4.84 -7.52
N LYS A 192 -17.89 4.20 -8.58
CA LYS A 192 -18.66 3.97 -9.82
C LYS A 192 -19.92 3.18 -9.51
N LEU A 193 -19.83 2.11 -8.71
CA LEU A 193 -20.97 1.30 -8.30
C LEU A 193 -22.04 2.13 -7.57
N VAL A 194 -21.63 2.93 -6.58
CA VAL A 194 -22.54 3.85 -5.87
C VAL A 194 -23.20 4.83 -6.85
N GLY A 195 -22.44 5.34 -7.83
CA GLY A 195 -22.96 6.22 -8.89
C GLY A 195 -24.00 5.53 -9.78
N VAL A 196 -23.74 4.27 -10.19
CA VAL A 196 -24.68 3.47 -10.98
C VAL A 196 -25.97 3.23 -10.21
N VAL A 197 -25.90 2.82 -8.94
CA VAL A 197 -27.09 2.63 -8.09
C VAL A 197 -27.87 3.94 -7.95
N SER A 198 -27.18 5.06 -7.70
CA SER A 198 -27.81 6.38 -7.59
C SER A 198 -28.51 6.78 -8.88
N ALA A 199 -27.92 6.52 -10.04
CA ALA A 199 -28.52 6.82 -11.34
C ALA A 199 -29.74 5.94 -11.62
N SER A 200 -29.64 4.63 -11.37
CA SER A 200 -30.74 3.68 -11.54
C SER A 200 -31.97 4.08 -10.71
N LEU A 201 -31.77 4.44 -9.44
CA LEU A 201 -32.84 4.88 -8.54
C LEU A 201 -33.44 6.25 -8.93
N SER A 202 -32.72 7.09 -9.67
CA SER A 202 -33.23 8.41 -10.11
C SER A 202 -34.12 8.29 -11.34
N VAL A 203 -33.82 7.35 -12.26
CA VAL A 203 -34.54 7.14 -13.51
C VAL A 203 -35.90 6.47 -13.27
N GLU A 204 -35.94 5.49 -12.38
CA GLU A 204 -37.19 4.85 -11.95
C GLU A 204 -37.77 5.65 -10.78
N THR A 205 -38.43 6.77 -11.03
CA THR A 205 -39.19 7.47 -9.98
C THR A 205 -40.40 6.63 -9.57
N ILE A 206 -40.19 5.67 -8.67
CA ILE A 206 -41.26 4.85 -8.10
C ILE A 206 -42.13 5.79 -7.25
N ALA A 207 -43.39 5.96 -7.66
CA ALA A 207 -44.42 6.74 -6.97
C ALA A 207 -44.14 8.25 -6.76
N GLY A 208 -43.34 8.90 -7.63
CA GLY A 208 -43.14 10.35 -7.58
C GLY A 208 -42.34 10.86 -6.38
N GLN A 209 -41.63 9.99 -5.66
CA GLN A 209 -40.79 10.36 -4.52
C GLN A 209 -39.31 10.42 -4.90
N ASP A 210 -38.64 11.50 -4.50
CA ASP A 210 -37.21 11.72 -4.69
C ASP A 210 -36.40 10.86 -3.70
N MET A 211 -35.86 9.73 -4.19
CA MET A 211 -35.03 8.81 -3.41
C MET A 211 -33.62 9.39 -3.21
N LYS A 212 -33.13 9.47 -1.97
CA LYS A 212 -31.83 10.10 -1.68
C LYS A 212 -30.78 9.09 -1.28
N VAL A 213 -29.64 9.11 -1.98
CA VAL A 213 -28.43 8.40 -1.55
C VAL A 213 -27.62 9.31 -0.62
N LYS A 214 -27.69 9.03 0.68
CA LYS A 214 -26.95 9.71 1.75
C LYS A 214 -25.66 8.95 2.04
N GLN A 215 -24.53 9.64 1.88
CA GLN A 215 -23.22 9.03 2.13
C GLN A 215 -22.64 9.47 3.48
N TRP A 216 -22.11 8.53 4.27
CA TRP A 216 -21.48 8.79 5.57
C TRP A 216 -20.01 8.35 5.58
N ARG A 217 -19.26 8.74 6.62
CA ARG A 217 -17.86 8.34 6.84
C ARG A 217 -17.58 8.14 8.31
N SER A 218 -16.58 7.33 8.65
CA SER A 218 -16.08 7.14 10.01
C SER A 218 -14.59 7.51 10.11
N SER A 219 -14.29 8.81 9.94
CA SER A 219 -12.94 9.34 10.13
C SER A 219 -12.48 9.27 11.58
N LEU A 220 -11.18 9.03 11.79
CA LEU A 220 -10.55 9.09 13.11
C LEU A 220 -10.63 10.49 13.72
N TYR A 221 -10.37 11.51 12.91
CA TYR A 221 -10.35 12.91 13.34
C TYR A 221 -11.67 13.62 13.02
N ASP A 222 -12.02 14.60 13.86
CA ASP A 222 -13.12 15.51 13.57
C ASP A 222 -12.70 16.50 12.47
N ILE A 223 -13.19 16.27 11.25
CA ILE A 223 -12.80 17.00 10.05
C ILE A 223 -14.03 17.67 9.45
N GLN A 224 -14.02 19.00 9.43
CA GLN A 224 -15.07 19.79 8.79
C GLN A 224 -14.91 19.87 7.27
N SER A 225 -13.67 20.06 6.80
CA SER A 225 -13.35 20.20 5.37
C SER A 225 -12.01 19.55 5.03
N TYR A 226 -11.99 18.73 3.97
CA TYR A 226 -10.78 18.06 3.49
C TYR A 226 -9.86 18.99 2.69
N TYR A 227 -10.43 20.05 2.10
CA TYR A 227 -9.69 21.03 1.32
C TYR A 227 -8.74 21.85 2.18
N GLU A 228 -9.13 22.08 3.44
CA GLU A 228 -8.36 22.85 4.42
C GLU A 228 -7.28 22.00 5.12
N LEU A 229 -7.28 20.68 4.91
CA LEU A 229 -6.26 19.81 5.48
C LEU A 229 -4.89 20.10 4.86
N PRO A 230 -3.82 20.16 5.67
CA PRO A 230 -2.47 20.29 5.15
C PRO A 230 -2.11 19.13 4.21
N ASP A 231 -1.40 19.41 3.12
CA ASP A 231 -0.92 18.37 2.19
C ASP A 231 0.22 17.52 2.77
N CYS A 232 0.87 17.98 3.84
CA CYS A 232 2.01 17.32 4.46
C CYS A 232 1.63 16.75 5.83
N TYR A 233 1.97 15.48 6.08
CA TYR A 233 1.65 14.79 7.33
C TYR A 233 2.21 15.49 8.57
N LYS A 234 3.43 16.02 8.50
CA LYS A 234 4.04 16.79 9.61
C LYS A 234 3.21 18.02 9.97
N LYS A 235 2.68 18.74 8.98
CA LYS A 235 1.79 19.89 9.19
C LYS A 235 0.43 19.43 9.74
N PHE A 236 -0.12 18.35 9.20
CA PHE A 236 -1.36 17.73 9.69
C PHE A 236 -1.26 17.34 11.18
N GLN A 237 -0.16 16.71 11.59
CA GLN A 237 0.08 16.41 13.00
C GLN A 237 0.19 17.66 13.88
N ALA A 238 0.79 18.74 13.35
CA ALA A 238 0.90 20.01 14.05
C ALA A 238 -0.45 20.72 14.24
N SER A 239 -1.46 20.43 13.40
CA SER A 239 -2.83 20.95 13.53
C SER A 239 -3.56 20.43 14.78
N ARG A 240 -3.07 19.33 15.40
CA ARG A 240 -3.63 18.75 16.64
C ARG A 240 -5.16 18.57 16.60
N LEU A 241 -5.67 18.06 15.49
CA LEU A 241 -7.10 17.76 15.33
C LEU A 241 -7.57 16.79 16.42
N SER A 242 -8.77 17.02 16.94
CA SER A 242 -9.39 16.15 17.93
C SER A 242 -9.73 14.80 17.32
N VAL A 243 -9.45 13.73 18.06
CA VAL A 243 -9.89 12.38 17.72
C VAL A 243 -11.30 12.19 18.24
N GLY A 244 -12.22 11.73 17.39
CA GLY A 244 -13.59 11.46 17.79
C GLY A 244 -13.70 10.22 18.67
N CYS A 245 -14.66 10.22 19.60
CA CYS A 245 -15.01 9.00 20.33
C CYS A 245 -15.71 8.00 19.38
N PRO A 246 -15.51 6.69 19.58
CA PRO A 246 -16.33 5.67 18.93
C PRO A 246 -17.82 5.87 19.29
N LEU A 247 -18.71 5.69 18.32
CA LEU A 247 -20.15 5.64 18.55
C LEU A 247 -20.52 4.28 19.13
N GLU A 248 -21.39 4.26 20.13
CA GLU A 248 -21.94 3.01 20.63
C GLU A 248 -22.96 2.42 19.64
N PRO A 249 -23.05 1.08 19.52
CA PRO A 249 -24.05 0.46 18.68
C PRO A 249 -25.46 0.79 19.19
N PRO A 250 -26.45 0.94 18.28
CA PRO A 250 -27.83 1.19 18.69
C PRO A 250 -28.35 0.00 19.51
N SER A 251 -29.04 0.28 20.63
CA SER A 251 -29.61 -0.75 21.50
C SER A 251 -30.72 -1.55 20.81
N GLN A 252 -31.44 -0.91 19.89
CA GLN A 252 -32.45 -1.53 19.04
C GLN A 252 -32.50 -0.78 17.70
N LEU A 253 -32.76 -1.50 16.61
CA LEU A 253 -33.06 -0.90 15.31
C LEU A 253 -34.56 -0.93 15.00
N PRO A 254 -35.06 0.05 14.21
CA PRO A 254 -36.40 -0.01 13.66
C PRO A 254 -36.63 -1.35 12.92
N PRO A 255 -37.86 -1.91 13.00
CA PRO A 255 -38.12 -3.24 12.48
C PRO A 255 -37.98 -3.30 10.95
N LEU A 256 -37.58 -4.48 10.45
CA LEU A 256 -37.59 -4.79 9.03
C LEU A 256 -39.02 -4.76 8.46
N PRO A 257 -39.22 -4.31 7.20
CA PRO A 257 -40.50 -4.47 6.53
C PRO A 257 -40.88 -5.94 6.43
N ARG A 258 -42.09 -6.32 6.89
CA ARG A 258 -42.56 -7.72 6.92
C ARG A 258 -42.56 -8.41 5.55
N ILE A 259 -42.62 -7.64 4.47
CA ILE A 259 -42.61 -8.15 3.10
C ILE A 259 -41.24 -8.72 2.70
N LEU A 260 -40.15 -8.17 3.26
CA LEU A 260 -38.80 -8.57 2.89
C LEU A 260 -38.34 -9.77 3.70
N LYS A 261 -38.00 -10.85 2.99
CA LYS A 261 -37.33 -12.00 3.59
C LYS A 261 -35.80 -11.77 3.62
N PRO A 262 -35.13 -12.04 4.74
CA PRO A 262 -33.67 -11.91 4.89
C PRO A 262 -32.82 -12.66 3.86
N GLY A 263 -33.32 -13.77 3.31
CA GLY A 263 -32.55 -14.62 2.39
C GLY A 263 -31.55 -15.53 3.11
N PRO A 264 -31.13 -16.65 2.47
CA PRO A 264 -30.11 -17.53 3.02
C PRO A 264 -28.70 -16.93 2.89
N MET A 265 -27.77 -17.39 3.72
CA MET A 265 -26.34 -17.16 3.49
C MET A 265 -25.89 -18.08 2.34
N PRO A 266 -25.23 -17.56 1.28
CA PRO A 266 -24.73 -18.42 0.21
C PRO A 266 -23.64 -19.36 0.72
N ALA A 267 -23.60 -20.59 0.21
CA ALA A 267 -22.51 -21.51 0.50
C ALA A 267 -21.19 -20.99 -0.11
N PRO A 268 -20.01 -21.36 0.42
CA PRO A 268 -18.72 -20.99 -0.17
C PRO A 268 -18.62 -21.31 -1.67
N GLU A 269 -19.16 -22.46 -2.09
CA GLU A 269 -19.20 -22.89 -3.49
C GLU A 269 -20.04 -21.94 -4.34
N ASP A 270 -21.19 -21.49 -3.83
CA ASP A 270 -22.08 -20.55 -4.52
C ASP A 270 -21.41 -19.19 -4.71
N VAL A 271 -20.65 -18.71 -3.71
CA VAL A 271 -19.90 -17.44 -3.82
C VAL A 271 -18.81 -17.56 -4.88
N ASN A 272 -18.11 -18.69 -4.95
CA ASN A 272 -17.15 -18.94 -6.01
C ASN A 272 -17.82 -19.02 -7.39
N HIS A 273 -19.02 -19.61 -7.48
CA HIS A 273 -19.81 -19.60 -8.71
C HIS A 273 -20.28 -18.20 -9.12
N VAL A 274 -20.65 -17.34 -8.16
CA VAL A 274 -20.98 -15.92 -8.38
C VAL A 274 -19.75 -15.16 -8.88
N VAL A 275 -18.58 -15.38 -8.31
CA VAL A 275 -17.31 -14.82 -8.81
C VAL A 275 -17.03 -15.29 -10.24
N ALA A 276 -17.26 -16.57 -10.51
CA ALA A 276 -17.05 -17.17 -11.83
C ALA A 276 -18.10 -16.74 -12.88
N SER A 277 -19.27 -16.25 -12.46
CA SER A 277 -20.31 -15.74 -13.37
C SER A 277 -20.17 -14.24 -13.67
N ALA A 278 -19.45 -13.48 -12.82
CA ALA A 278 -19.05 -12.09 -13.08
C ALA A 278 -18.11 -11.99 -14.27
N ALA A 279 -17.16 -12.91 -14.31
CA ALA A 279 -16.30 -13.10 -15.43
C ALA A 279 -17.16 -13.64 -16.55
N SER A 280 -17.30 -12.91 -17.66
CA SER A 280 -17.58 -13.63 -18.90
C SER A 280 -16.50 -14.72 -18.96
N ARG A 281 -16.89 -16.00 -18.94
CA ARG A 281 -16.00 -17.16 -19.09
C ARG A 281 -15.35 -17.08 -20.46
N THR A 282 -14.40 -16.19 -20.54
CA THR A 282 -13.55 -15.88 -21.68
C THR A 282 -12.21 -16.48 -21.29
N GLU A 283 -11.58 -17.18 -22.23
CA GLU A 283 -10.26 -17.78 -22.03
C GLU A 283 -9.27 -16.75 -21.47
N LEU A 284 -9.38 -15.48 -21.90
CA LEU A 284 -8.62 -14.35 -21.38
C LEU A 284 -8.74 -14.19 -19.86
N TRP A 285 -9.93 -14.28 -19.28
CA TRP A 285 -10.09 -14.10 -17.83
C TRP A 285 -9.42 -15.23 -17.02
N GLU A 286 -9.49 -16.46 -17.53
CA GLU A 286 -8.82 -17.61 -16.90
C GLU A 286 -7.30 -17.46 -16.94
N GLU A 287 -6.74 -16.97 -18.05
CA GLU A 287 -5.31 -16.65 -18.18
C GLU A 287 -4.87 -15.55 -17.21
N LEU A 288 -5.63 -14.45 -17.09
CA LEU A 288 -5.35 -13.37 -16.15
C LEU A 288 -5.32 -13.88 -14.70
N ARG A 289 -6.29 -14.74 -14.33
CA ARG A 289 -6.36 -15.33 -12.98
C ARG A 289 -5.24 -16.33 -12.74
N ALA A 290 -4.85 -17.11 -13.74
CA ALA A 290 -3.71 -18.01 -13.65
C ALA A 290 -2.41 -17.22 -13.37
N ALA A 291 -2.21 -16.10 -14.06
CA ALA A 291 -1.07 -15.22 -13.83
C ALA A 291 -1.08 -14.61 -12.40
N GLN A 292 -2.24 -14.18 -11.92
CA GLN A 292 -2.39 -13.64 -10.55
C GLN A 292 -2.07 -14.68 -9.47
N ASN A 293 -2.51 -15.93 -9.67
CA ASN A 293 -2.31 -17.02 -8.71
C ASN A 293 -0.85 -17.53 -8.66
N LEU A 294 -0.06 -17.31 -9.72
CA LEU A 294 1.35 -17.67 -9.75
C LEU A 294 2.18 -16.56 -9.09
N SER A 295 2.72 -16.81 -7.89
CA SER A 295 3.60 -15.84 -7.22
C SER A 295 4.90 -15.61 -7.98
N ALA A 296 5.56 -14.49 -7.75
CA ALA A 296 6.81 -14.18 -8.43
C ALA A 296 7.92 -15.19 -8.12
N GLU A 297 7.98 -15.70 -6.88
CA GLU A 297 8.96 -16.71 -6.46
C GLU A 297 8.72 -18.06 -7.16
N GLU A 298 7.46 -18.45 -7.33
CA GLU A 298 7.07 -19.67 -8.06
C GLU A 298 7.38 -19.54 -9.55
N ALA A 299 7.07 -18.39 -10.16
CA ALA A 299 7.40 -18.10 -11.56
C ALA A 299 8.93 -18.13 -11.82
N LEU A 300 9.73 -17.71 -10.83
CA LEU A 300 11.20 -17.80 -10.88
C LEU A 300 11.73 -19.22 -10.66
N GLY A 301 10.89 -20.19 -10.31
CA GLY A 301 11.31 -21.57 -10.01
C GLY A 301 12.06 -21.72 -8.68
N VAL A 302 11.92 -20.76 -7.76
CA VAL A 302 12.55 -20.83 -6.44
C VAL A 302 11.76 -21.83 -5.58
N LYS A 303 12.19 -23.10 -5.54
CA LYS A 303 11.62 -24.06 -4.59
C LYS A 303 11.77 -23.51 -3.17
N LYS A 304 10.68 -23.43 -2.38
CA LYS A 304 10.72 -23.24 -0.92
C LYS A 304 11.55 -24.37 -0.31
N LYS A 305 12.87 -24.17 -0.17
CA LYS A 305 13.72 -25.06 0.62
C LYS A 305 13.24 -24.97 2.07
N SER A 306 12.70 -26.07 2.60
CA SER A 306 12.73 -26.33 4.04
C SER A 306 14.15 -26.04 4.53
N GLN A 307 14.33 -25.29 5.61
CA GLN A 307 15.64 -24.96 6.15
C GLN A 307 16.38 -26.24 6.57
N ARG A 308 17.10 -26.86 5.64
CA ARG A 308 18.25 -27.73 5.78
C ARG A 308 18.92 -27.77 4.39
N ASP A 309 20.22 -27.94 4.41
CA ASP A 309 21.15 -27.94 3.26
C ASP A 309 21.61 -26.56 2.76
N THR A 310 22.51 -25.99 3.57
CA THR A 310 23.63 -25.17 3.08
C THR A 310 24.63 -26.05 2.32
N SER A 311 24.43 -26.16 1.01
CA SER A 311 25.51 -26.25 0.00
C SER A 311 24.87 -26.29 -1.39
N ASP A 312 25.41 -25.46 -2.28
CA ASP A 312 25.45 -25.53 -3.75
C ASP A 312 24.20 -26.01 -4.51
N ILE A 313 23.63 -25.10 -5.32
CA ILE A 313 22.72 -25.47 -6.40
C ILE A 313 23.59 -25.82 -7.62
N ALA A 314 23.89 -27.11 -7.78
CA ALA A 314 24.28 -27.67 -9.07
C ALA A 314 23.01 -28.01 -9.86
N ILE A 315 22.86 -27.41 -11.04
CA ILE A 315 21.84 -27.75 -12.03
C ILE A 315 22.19 -29.12 -12.59
N SER A 316 21.21 -30.03 -12.60
CA SER A 316 21.39 -31.39 -13.07
C SER A 316 21.76 -31.44 -14.55
N GLN A 317 22.97 -31.91 -14.86
CA GLN A 317 23.24 -32.65 -16.08
C GLN A 317 24.01 -33.92 -15.72
N TYR A 318 23.44 -35.05 -16.13
CA TYR A 318 24.02 -36.38 -16.29
C TYR A 318 25.46 -36.61 -15.80
N THR A 319 25.64 -37.52 -14.84
CA THR A 319 26.76 -38.49 -14.88
C THR A 319 26.42 -39.74 -14.08
N SER A 320 26.27 -40.87 -14.76
CA SER A 320 26.67 -42.16 -14.23
C SER A 320 28.16 -42.13 -13.89
N ASN A 321 28.57 -42.40 -12.64
CA ASN A 321 29.81 -43.13 -12.32
C ASN A 321 29.93 -43.43 -10.82
N GLY A 322 30.32 -44.69 -10.53
CA GLY A 322 30.21 -45.37 -9.25
C GLY A 322 31.19 -44.99 -8.13
N ILE A 323 31.71 -43.75 -8.10
CA ILE A 323 32.69 -43.33 -7.07
C ILE A 323 32.00 -42.82 -5.79
N PHE A 324 30.69 -42.53 -5.81
CA PHE A 324 29.98 -41.95 -4.66
C PHE A 324 29.57 -42.97 -3.57
N LYS A 325 29.65 -44.28 -3.85
CA LYS A 325 29.17 -45.33 -2.92
C LYS A 325 30.16 -45.66 -1.80
N GLU A 326 31.46 -45.50 -2.03
CA GLU A 326 32.50 -45.78 -1.02
C GLU A 326 32.66 -44.64 0.01
N LEU A 327 32.38 -43.39 -0.38
CA LEU A 327 32.45 -42.22 0.51
C LEU A 327 31.30 -42.16 1.54
N LEU A 328 30.14 -42.71 1.21
CA LEU A 328 28.99 -42.81 2.12
C LEU A 328 29.20 -43.90 3.20
N ALA A 329 29.85 -45.01 2.87
CA ALA A 329 30.16 -46.08 3.82
C ALA A 329 31.19 -45.67 4.90
N TRP A 330 32.05 -44.70 4.61
CA TRP A 330 33.01 -44.16 5.57
C TRP A 330 32.34 -43.23 6.61
N ARG A 331 31.30 -42.50 6.20
CA ARG A 331 30.62 -41.48 7.02
C ARG A 331 29.71 -42.08 8.10
N GLU A 332 29.08 -43.22 7.83
CA GLU A 332 28.17 -43.88 8.78
C GLU A 332 28.91 -44.59 9.94
N LYS A 333 30.21 -44.87 9.80
CA LYS A 333 30.95 -45.70 10.75
C LYS A 333 31.51 -44.94 11.97
N TYR A 334 31.59 -43.60 11.95
CA TYR A 334 32.42 -42.87 12.94
C TYR A 334 31.79 -41.68 13.67
N ILE A 335 30.49 -41.38 13.53
CA ILE A 335 29.86 -40.30 14.31
C ILE A 335 28.52 -40.76 14.88
N LEU A 336 28.56 -41.52 15.98
CA LEU A 336 27.41 -41.76 16.86
C LEU A 336 27.90 -41.81 18.31
N ALA A 337 27.77 -40.69 19.02
CA ALA A 337 27.46 -40.60 20.46
C ALA A 337 27.61 -39.13 20.93
N SER A 338 26.54 -38.33 20.86
CA SER A 338 26.47 -37.08 21.63
C SER A 338 25.05 -36.86 22.18
N PRO A 339 24.89 -36.51 23.47
CA PRO A 339 23.59 -36.23 24.13
C PRO A 339 22.78 -35.07 23.52
N TYR A 340 23.36 -34.34 22.56
CA TYR A 340 22.75 -33.19 21.90
C TYR A 340 21.59 -33.57 20.97
N GLU A 341 21.62 -34.75 20.33
CA GLU A 341 20.60 -35.18 19.38
C GLU A 341 19.26 -35.55 20.03
N ALA A 342 19.24 -35.97 21.30
CA ALA A 342 18.02 -36.30 22.01
C ALA A 342 17.19 -35.05 22.35
N VAL A 343 17.86 -33.94 22.67
CA VAL A 343 17.23 -32.63 22.91
C VAL A 343 16.71 -32.04 21.60
N GLU A 344 17.46 -32.23 20.51
CA GLU A 344 17.08 -31.73 19.19
C GLU A 344 15.96 -32.53 18.54
N LYS A 345 15.86 -33.84 18.81
CA LYS A 345 14.73 -34.69 18.38
C LYS A 345 13.42 -34.25 19.05
N LYS A 346 13.45 -33.97 20.35
CA LYS A 346 12.29 -33.44 21.08
C LYS A 346 11.84 -32.08 20.53
N ARG A 347 12.80 -31.21 20.15
CA ARG A 347 12.55 -29.92 19.50
C ARG A 347 12.00 -30.08 18.07
N ARG A 348 12.45 -31.09 17.31
CA ARG A 348 11.95 -31.42 15.96
C ARG A 348 10.51 -31.93 15.99
N GLU A 349 10.13 -32.68 17.01
CA GLU A 349 8.74 -33.15 17.20
C GLU A 349 7.79 -31.98 17.52
N THR A 350 8.22 -31.00 18.33
CA THR A 350 7.41 -29.78 18.62
C THR A 350 7.33 -28.83 17.42
N VAL A 351 8.42 -28.70 16.64
CA VAL A 351 8.44 -27.86 15.42
C VAL A 351 7.64 -28.49 14.28
N GLY A 352 7.59 -29.81 14.17
CA GLY A 352 6.77 -30.51 13.17
C GLY A 352 5.26 -30.36 13.38
N GLU A 353 4.80 -30.22 14.63
CA GLU A 353 3.41 -29.87 14.94
C GLU A 353 3.10 -28.39 14.67
N ALA A 354 4.05 -27.48 14.92
CA ALA A 354 3.94 -26.07 14.57
C ALA A 354 3.93 -25.83 13.05
N GLU A 355 4.67 -26.62 12.27
CA GLU A 355 4.67 -26.54 10.80
C GLU A 355 3.40 -27.10 10.16
N LYS A 356 2.71 -28.05 10.80
CA LYS A 356 1.34 -28.45 10.40
C LYS A 356 0.31 -27.36 10.72
N LYS A 357 0.51 -26.57 11.79
CA LYS A 357 -0.31 -25.39 12.12
C LYS A 357 -0.07 -24.17 11.20
N LYS A 358 1.10 -24.04 10.58
CA LYS A 358 1.45 -22.96 9.62
C LYS A 358 0.61 -22.91 8.34
N SER A 359 -0.32 -23.85 8.12
CA SER A 359 -1.30 -23.80 7.04
C SER A 359 -2.53 -22.95 7.35
N LYS A 360 -2.70 -22.47 8.60
CA LYS A 360 -3.70 -21.45 8.93
C LYS A 360 -3.08 -20.06 8.74
N GLY A 361 -3.73 -19.21 7.94
CA GLY A 361 -3.29 -17.83 7.69
C GLY A 361 -3.02 -17.07 8.99
N CYS A 362 -2.02 -16.18 8.96
CA CYS A 362 -1.62 -15.36 10.10
C CYS A 362 -2.59 -14.21 10.41
N GLU A 363 -3.71 -14.11 9.71
CA GLU A 363 -4.68 -13.02 9.87
C GLU A 363 -5.79 -13.41 10.84
N VAL A 364 -6.25 -12.41 11.60
CA VAL A 364 -7.42 -12.53 12.46
C VAL A 364 -8.65 -12.81 11.59
N ARG A 365 -9.33 -13.92 11.87
CA ARG A 365 -10.57 -14.32 11.20
C ARG A 365 -11.79 -14.04 12.06
N GLY A 366 -12.96 -14.07 11.44
CA GLY A 366 -14.24 -13.74 12.08
C GLY A 366 -14.75 -12.34 11.74
N GLY A 367 -15.89 -11.98 12.30
CA GLY A 367 -16.45 -10.63 12.17
C GLY A 367 -16.02 -9.66 13.27
N ALA A 368 -16.79 -8.57 13.41
CA ALA A 368 -16.48 -7.47 14.31
C ALA A 368 -16.26 -7.91 15.77
N THR A 369 -17.06 -8.86 16.25
CA THR A 369 -16.93 -9.37 17.63
C THR A 369 -15.59 -10.07 17.85
N GLY A 370 -15.22 -10.95 16.92
CA GLY A 370 -13.96 -11.70 16.98
C GLY A 370 -12.76 -10.77 16.85
N ALA A 371 -12.81 -9.84 15.90
CA ALA A 371 -11.74 -8.89 15.68
C ALA A 371 -11.49 -7.98 16.90
N LEU A 372 -12.53 -7.55 17.62
CA LEU A 372 -12.39 -6.74 18.83
C LEU A 372 -11.78 -7.56 19.98
N GLN A 373 -12.16 -8.82 20.14
CA GLN A 373 -11.54 -9.72 21.13
C GLN A 373 -10.06 -9.98 20.84
N SER A 374 -9.71 -10.18 19.56
CA SER A 374 -8.32 -10.30 19.13
C SER A 374 -7.54 -9.01 19.37
N LEU A 375 -8.14 -7.84 19.14
CA LEU A 375 -7.50 -6.55 19.45
C LEU A 375 -7.17 -6.45 20.95
N GLN A 376 -8.10 -6.84 21.83
CA GLN A 376 -7.86 -6.84 23.28
C GLN A 376 -6.70 -7.76 23.68
N GLY A 377 -6.60 -8.94 23.04
CA GLY A 377 -5.48 -9.87 23.23
C GLY A 377 -4.16 -9.33 22.70
N TYR A 378 -4.19 -8.66 21.55
CA TYR A 378 -3.02 -8.01 20.92
C TYR A 378 -2.44 -6.90 21.79
N LEU A 379 -3.29 -6.01 22.32
CA LEU A 379 -2.86 -4.94 23.22
C LEU A 379 -2.22 -5.50 24.50
N ARG A 380 -2.74 -6.62 25.00
CA ARG A 380 -2.27 -7.35 26.19
C ARG A 380 -1.22 -8.42 25.90
N TYR A 381 -0.49 -8.28 24.80
CA TYR A 381 0.53 -9.26 24.38
C TYR A 381 1.58 -9.58 25.46
N GLN A 382 1.91 -8.63 26.33
CA GLN A 382 2.90 -8.83 27.41
C GLN A 382 2.29 -9.42 28.69
N GLU A 383 0.98 -9.65 28.73
CA GLU A 383 0.28 -10.14 29.92
C GLU A 383 0.05 -11.65 29.81
N PRO A 384 0.27 -12.42 30.89
CA PRO A 384 -0.02 -13.84 30.90
C PRO A 384 -1.53 -14.06 30.72
N THR A 385 -1.89 -15.07 29.94
CA THR A 385 -3.29 -15.39 29.66
C THR A 385 -3.52 -16.90 29.67
N SER A 386 -4.66 -17.31 30.25
CA SER A 386 -5.17 -18.69 30.20
C SER A 386 -6.09 -18.94 28.98
N ARG A 387 -6.37 -17.90 28.20
CA ARG A 387 -7.20 -17.98 26.99
C ARG A 387 -6.39 -18.56 25.82
N ASN A 388 -6.79 -19.73 25.34
CA ASN A 388 -6.12 -20.41 24.22
C ASN A 388 -6.06 -19.56 22.95
N ASP A 389 -7.13 -18.81 22.65
CA ASP A 389 -7.20 -17.93 21.47
C ASP A 389 -6.22 -16.75 21.57
N TRP A 390 -5.95 -16.25 22.78
CA TRP A 390 -4.94 -15.21 22.98
C TRP A 390 -3.52 -15.77 22.93
N GLN A 391 -3.30 -17.00 23.42
CA GLN A 391 -1.99 -17.65 23.32
C GLN A 391 -1.58 -17.85 21.85
N GLU A 392 -2.49 -18.35 21.02
CA GLU A 392 -2.25 -18.51 19.57
C GLU A 392 -1.95 -17.16 18.91
N LEU A 393 -2.72 -16.12 19.24
CA LEU A 393 -2.45 -14.76 18.76
C LEU A 393 -1.08 -14.24 19.21
N HIS A 394 -0.68 -14.47 20.46
CA HIS A 394 0.62 -14.03 20.99
C HIS A 394 1.78 -14.73 20.29
N GLU A 395 1.66 -16.02 19.97
CA GLU A 395 2.62 -16.76 19.13
C GLU A 395 2.77 -16.10 17.75
N GLN A 396 1.66 -15.73 17.10
CA GLN A 396 1.69 -15.04 15.81
C GLN A 396 2.34 -13.65 15.91
N VAL A 397 2.08 -12.89 16.96
CA VAL A 397 2.73 -11.60 17.20
C VAL A 397 4.24 -11.76 17.25
N MET A 398 4.76 -12.77 17.97
CA MET A 398 6.21 -13.04 18.03
C MET A 398 6.82 -13.29 16.66
N ASP A 399 6.16 -14.06 15.82
CA ASP A 399 6.65 -14.42 14.49
C ASP A 399 6.61 -13.24 13.49
N LEU A 400 5.61 -12.37 13.63
CA LEU A 400 5.35 -11.24 12.73
C LEU A 400 6.06 -9.94 13.13
N GLU A 401 6.42 -9.77 14.40
CA GLU A 401 7.09 -8.59 14.95
C GLU A 401 8.60 -8.58 14.64
N ARG A 402 8.98 -8.94 13.40
CA ARG A 402 10.37 -8.92 12.93
C ARG A 402 10.93 -7.50 12.87
N ARG A 403 10.05 -6.52 12.61
CA ARG A 403 10.31 -5.08 12.69
C ARG A 403 9.37 -4.46 13.73
N PRO A 404 9.81 -3.44 14.48
CA PRO A 404 8.92 -2.77 15.42
C PRO A 404 7.65 -2.22 14.74
N GLY A 405 6.49 -2.68 15.20
CA GLY A 405 5.17 -2.34 14.72
C GLY A 405 4.71 -3.08 13.46
N SER A 406 5.40 -4.13 12.98
CA SER A 406 4.98 -4.85 11.77
C SER A 406 3.84 -5.84 12.00
N SER A 407 3.60 -6.29 13.24
CA SER A 407 2.58 -7.30 13.52
C SER A 407 1.14 -6.80 13.35
N PHE A 408 0.85 -5.53 13.64
CA PHE A 408 -0.53 -5.04 13.68
C PHE A 408 -1.23 -5.16 12.32
N ARG A 409 -0.66 -4.53 11.28
CA ARG A 409 -1.21 -4.63 9.92
C ARG A 409 -1.22 -6.06 9.36
N ALA A 410 -0.26 -6.89 9.75
CA ALA A 410 -0.20 -8.29 9.31
C ALA A 410 -1.30 -9.16 9.95
N LEU A 411 -1.68 -8.89 11.20
CA LEU A 411 -2.73 -9.62 11.90
C LEU A 411 -4.12 -9.10 11.55
N PHE A 412 -4.31 -7.78 11.53
CA PHE A 412 -5.62 -7.13 11.40
C PHE A 412 -5.91 -6.63 9.97
N GLY A 413 -5.10 -7.00 8.98
CA GLY A 413 -5.23 -6.58 7.58
C GLY A 413 -6.63 -6.82 7.02
N ASN A 414 -7.13 -8.05 7.10
CA ASN A 414 -8.49 -8.39 6.67
C ASN A 414 -9.57 -7.68 7.48
N SER A 415 -9.41 -7.57 8.81
CA SER A 415 -10.38 -6.87 9.65
C SER A 415 -10.52 -5.39 9.28
N LEU A 416 -9.40 -4.75 8.89
CA LEU A 416 -9.37 -3.38 8.40
C LEU A 416 -9.92 -3.27 6.97
N ALA A 417 -9.65 -4.26 6.10
CA ALA A 417 -10.14 -4.28 4.72
C ALA A 417 -11.65 -4.53 4.61
N LEU A 418 -12.21 -5.29 5.55
CA LEU A 418 -13.64 -5.61 5.69
C LEU A 418 -14.35 -4.69 6.69
N GLY A 419 -13.62 -3.73 7.29
CA GLY A 419 -14.14 -2.76 8.25
C GLY A 419 -14.88 -3.40 9.42
N THR A 420 -14.47 -4.60 9.82
CA THR A 420 -14.97 -5.26 11.04
C THR A 420 -14.38 -4.59 12.30
N LEU A 421 -13.31 -3.81 12.15
CA LEU A 421 -12.79 -2.90 13.17
C LEU A 421 -12.72 -1.47 12.65
N SER A 422 -13.23 -0.53 13.45
CA SER A 422 -13.04 0.90 13.19
C SER A 422 -11.70 1.41 13.67
N LEU A 423 -11.16 2.36 12.91
CA LEU A 423 -9.99 3.14 13.30
C LEU A 423 -10.19 3.89 14.62
N ARG A 424 -11.36 4.51 14.85
CA ARG A 424 -11.67 5.17 16.14
C ARG A 424 -11.69 4.17 17.29
N ARG A 425 -12.30 3.00 17.10
CA ARG A 425 -12.36 1.96 18.14
C ARG A 425 -10.97 1.42 18.46
N ILE A 426 -10.15 1.12 17.45
CA ILE A 426 -8.76 0.69 17.64
C ILE A 426 -7.96 1.72 18.43
N TYR A 427 -8.02 2.98 18.00
CA TYR A 427 -7.31 4.07 18.67
C TYR A 427 -7.75 4.23 20.12
N HIS A 428 -9.07 4.22 20.36
CA HIS A 428 -9.65 4.36 21.69
C HIS A 428 -9.22 3.23 22.63
N GLU A 429 -9.36 1.97 22.22
CA GLU A 429 -8.96 0.80 23.02
C GLU A 429 -7.46 0.82 23.36
N ALA A 430 -6.61 1.19 22.39
CA ALA A 430 -5.17 1.27 22.62
C ALA A 430 -4.79 2.41 23.59
N ILE A 431 -5.45 3.57 23.49
CA ILE A 431 -5.22 4.70 24.41
C ILE A 431 -5.71 4.38 25.82
N GLU A 432 -6.88 3.78 25.97
CA GLU A 432 -7.41 3.39 27.29
C GLU A 432 -6.55 2.32 27.94
N TYR A 433 -6.04 1.36 27.14
CA TYR A 433 -5.07 0.38 27.62
C TYR A 433 -3.79 1.03 28.16
N GLU A 434 -3.21 1.99 27.42
CA GLU A 434 -2.02 2.72 27.87
C GLU A 434 -2.26 3.56 29.12
N LYS A 435 -3.40 4.26 29.20
CA LYS A 435 -3.79 5.01 30.40
C LYS A 435 -3.91 4.08 31.61
N ALA A 436 -4.58 2.93 31.45
CA ALA A 436 -4.75 1.97 32.55
C ALA A 436 -3.39 1.51 33.12
N ARG A 437 -2.39 1.27 32.25
CA ARG A 437 -1.03 0.93 32.67
C ARG A 437 -0.27 2.10 33.29
N GLY A 438 -0.54 3.32 32.84
CA GLY A 438 0.05 4.56 33.35
C GLY A 438 -0.63 5.16 34.57
N GLY A 439 -1.52 4.43 35.26
CA GLY A 439 -2.25 4.95 36.42
C GLY A 439 -3.31 6.01 36.09
N GLY A 440 -3.90 5.93 34.89
CA GLY A 440 -4.93 6.83 34.38
C GLY A 440 -4.41 7.95 33.47
N TRP A 441 -3.10 8.02 33.21
CA TRP A 441 -2.50 9.08 32.40
C TRP A 441 -1.59 8.54 31.29
N LEU A 442 -1.48 9.29 30.20
CA LEU A 442 -0.59 8.98 29.08
C LEU A 442 0.81 9.57 29.33
N SER A 443 1.83 8.73 29.33
CA SER A 443 3.23 9.15 29.50
C SER A 443 3.65 10.19 28.45
N PRO A 444 4.43 11.22 28.83
CA PRO A 444 4.94 12.23 27.90
C PRO A 444 6.17 11.71 27.14
N PHE A 445 6.73 10.57 27.59
CA PHE A 445 7.93 9.93 27.03
C PHE A 445 7.59 8.86 25.99
N GLY A 446 6.31 8.75 25.59
CA GLY A 446 5.83 7.77 24.62
C GLY A 446 5.04 6.63 25.25
N PHE A 447 4.67 5.66 24.43
CA PHE A 447 3.85 4.51 24.81
C PHE A 447 4.67 3.43 25.53
N SER A 448 4.05 2.75 26.50
CA SER A 448 4.70 1.70 27.29
C SER A 448 4.63 0.32 26.63
N SER A 449 3.57 0.05 25.86
CA SER A 449 3.37 -1.18 25.10
C SER A 449 3.66 -0.95 23.62
N ARG A 450 4.50 -1.83 23.06
CA ARG A 450 4.83 -1.82 21.62
C ARG A 450 3.61 -2.13 20.75
N THR A 451 2.71 -3.02 21.20
CA THR A 451 1.52 -3.37 20.43
C THR A 451 0.49 -2.24 20.45
N ALA A 452 0.35 -1.53 21.57
CA ALA A 452 -0.48 -0.32 21.62
C ALA A 452 0.08 0.79 20.74
N GLU A 453 1.40 1.03 20.80
CA GLU A 453 2.08 1.98 19.92
C GLU A 453 1.88 1.63 18.44
N ALA A 454 2.03 0.36 18.07
CA ALA A 454 1.83 -0.12 16.70
C ALA A 454 0.40 0.12 16.23
N ALA A 455 -0.60 -0.30 17.02
CA ALA A 455 -2.01 -0.09 16.71
C ALA A 455 -2.36 1.39 16.52
N ILE A 456 -1.85 2.27 17.40
CA ILE A 456 -2.08 3.72 17.31
C ILE A 456 -1.42 4.32 16.07
N ASN A 457 -0.14 4.01 15.84
CA ASN A 457 0.62 4.60 14.75
C ASN A 457 0.10 4.15 13.39
N ASP A 458 -0.22 2.86 13.23
CA ASP A 458 -0.80 2.35 11.98
C ASP A 458 -2.21 2.90 11.78
N THR A 459 -3.03 3.01 12.82
CA THR A 459 -4.35 3.66 12.73
C THR A 459 -4.26 5.09 12.19
N LYS A 460 -3.32 5.90 12.73
CA LYS A 460 -3.08 7.26 12.22
C LYS A 460 -2.54 7.27 10.79
N ALA A 461 -1.69 6.32 10.44
CA ALA A 461 -1.15 6.20 9.09
C ALA A 461 -2.26 5.87 8.08
N ILE A 462 -3.12 4.90 8.41
CA ILE A 462 -4.27 4.51 7.57
C ILE A 462 -5.17 5.71 7.33
N GLU A 463 -5.58 6.38 8.40
CA GLU A 463 -6.42 7.58 8.30
C GLU A 463 -5.77 8.61 7.38
N TRP A 464 -4.48 8.92 7.56
CA TRP A 464 -3.78 9.89 6.72
C TRP A 464 -3.87 9.56 5.22
N TYR A 465 -3.63 8.31 4.83
CA TYR A 465 -3.72 7.92 3.42
C TYR A 465 -5.17 7.91 2.90
N GLN A 466 -6.16 7.61 3.74
CA GLN A 466 -7.58 7.76 3.38
C GLN A 466 -7.95 9.22 3.13
N LEU A 467 -7.47 10.14 3.98
CA LEU A 467 -7.65 11.59 3.82
C LEU A 467 -6.97 12.11 2.55
N LEU A 468 -5.73 11.70 2.29
CA LEU A 468 -5.00 12.05 1.07
C LEU A 468 -5.70 11.56 -0.20
N ALA A 469 -6.24 10.33 -0.19
CA ALA A 469 -6.98 9.77 -1.32
C ALA A 469 -8.26 10.57 -1.60
N HIS A 470 -9.00 10.96 -0.55
CA HIS A 470 -10.16 11.83 -0.70
C HIS A 470 -9.80 13.21 -1.28
N LYS A 471 -8.74 13.84 -0.79
CA LYS A 471 -8.30 15.16 -1.28
C LYS A 471 -7.83 15.10 -2.73
N SER A 472 -7.09 14.06 -3.10
CA SER A 472 -6.54 13.90 -4.46
C SER A 472 -7.62 13.71 -5.52
N ARG A 473 -8.76 13.09 -5.19
CA ARG A 473 -9.85 12.84 -6.13
C ARG A 473 -10.49 14.11 -6.69
N GLU A 474 -10.59 15.14 -5.87
CA GLU A 474 -11.24 16.40 -6.26
C GLU A 474 -10.31 17.26 -7.13
N GLN A 475 -9.05 16.83 -7.28
CA GLN A 475 -8.05 17.41 -8.17
C GLN A 475 -8.04 16.63 -9.50
N GLY A 476 -8.12 17.32 -10.65
CA GLY A 476 -7.75 16.73 -11.94
C GLY A 476 -8.83 16.58 -13.02
N ARG A 477 -10.13 16.78 -12.71
CA ARG A 477 -11.19 16.69 -13.75
C ARG A 477 -10.94 17.60 -14.95
N ASP A 478 -10.34 18.76 -14.72
CA ASP A 478 -10.09 19.76 -15.76
C ASP A 478 -8.78 19.52 -16.54
N LYS A 479 -8.01 18.48 -16.19
CA LYS A 479 -6.66 18.22 -16.74
C LYS A 479 -6.61 17.06 -17.74
N GLY A 480 -7.75 16.49 -18.13
CA GLY A 480 -7.82 15.41 -19.13
C GLY A 480 -7.52 14.01 -18.58
N TYR A 481 -7.45 13.84 -17.26
CA TYR A 481 -7.30 12.55 -16.59
C TYR A 481 -8.09 12.53 -15.28
N ARG A 482 -8.33 11.33 -14.75
CA ARG A 482 -8.99 11.12 -13.45
C ARG A 482 -8.02 10.45 -12.49
N ILE A 483 -7.95 10.95 -11.26
CA ILE A 483 -7.17 10.31 -10.19
C ILE A 483 -8.04 9.26 -9.52
N GLY A 484 -7.51 8.05 -9.42
CA GLY A 484 -8.14 6.90 -8.78
C GLY A 484 -7.33 6.37 -7.61
N THR A 485 -7.99 5.57 -6.80
CA THR A 485 -7.37 4.78 -5.73
C THR A 485 -7.88 3.36 -5.83
N TRP A 486 -6.98 2.41 -5.65
CA TRP A 486 -7.23 0.97 -5.61
C TRP A 486 -6.62 0.39 -4.33
N ARG A 487 -7.23 -0.66 -3.78
CA ARG A 487 -6.74 -1.32 -2.58
C ARG A 487 -6.05 -2.62 -2.94
N TRP A 488 -4.72 -2.63 -2.88
CA TRP A 488 -3.92 -3.83 -3.11
C TRP A 488 -3.49 -4.46 -1.79
N LYS A 489 -3.91 -5.71 -1.54
CA LYS A 489 -3.58 -6.45 -0.30
C LYS A 489 -3.82 -5.61 0.98
N GLY A 490 -4.89 -4.82 0.99
CA GLY A 490 -5.26 -3.94 2.10
C GLY A 490 -4.68 -2.51 2.07
N TYR A 491 -3.68 -2.25 1.21
CA TYR A 491 -2.98 -0.96 1.11
C TYR A 491 -3.55 -0.06 0.01
N LEU A 492 -3.61 1.25 0.25
CA LEU A 492 -4.11 2.20 -0.74
C LEU A 492 -3.05 2.57 -1.77
N ILE A 493 -3.37 2.35 -3.04
CA ILE A 493 -2.51 2.62 -4.20
C ILE A 493 -3.18 3.68 -5.07
N GLN A 494 -2.47 4.77 -5.32
CA GLN A 494 -2.94 5.84 -6.20
C GLN A 494 -2.54 5.58 -7.65
N TYR A 495 -3.42 5.95 -8.58
CA TYR A 495 -3.13 5.97 -10.01
C TYR A 495 -3.89 7.10 -10.70
N ALA A 496 -3.48 7.46 -11.91
CA ALA A 496 -4.26 8.29 -12.82
C ALA A 496 -4.70 7.46 -14.03
N VAL A 497 -5.85 7.83 -14.61
CA VAL A 497 -6.40 7.20 -15.82
C VAL A 497 -6.90 8.25 -16.81
N ALA A 498 -6.59 8.05 -18.09
CA ALA A 498 -7.04 8.87 -19.21
C ALA A 498 -7.51 7.99 -20.37
N GLY A 499 -8.43 8.51 -21.20
CA GLY A 499 -9.03 7.76 -22.30
C GLY A 499 -10.12 6.79 -21.87
N GLU A 500 -10.99 6.43 -22.81
CA GLU A 500 -12.15 5.55 -22.57
C GLU A 500 -12.18 4.33 -23.49
N THR A 501 -11.49 4.38 -24.64
CA THR A 501 -11.51 3.34 -25.67
C THR A 501 -10.12 3.05 -26.21
N GLY A 502 -9.94 1.87 -26.81
CA GLY A 502 -8.70 1.48 -27.48
C GLY A 502 -7.73 0.67 -26.63
N PRO A 503 -6.51 0.40 -27.14
CA PRO A 503 -5.50 -0.43 -26.48
C PRO A 503 -5.12 0.10 -25.09
N PRO A 504 -4.94 -0.78 -24.10
CA PRO A 504 -4.58 -0.38 -22.75
C PRO A 504 -3.06 -0.23 -22.57
N MET A 505 -2.63 0.88 -21.96
CA MET A 505 -1.23 1.17 -21.66
C MET A 505 -1.04 1.54 -20.18
N VAL A 506 -0.03 0.98 -19.52
CA VAL A 506 0.29 1.24 -18.11
C VAL A 506 1.69 1.82 -17.98
N PHE A 507 1.80 2.98 -17.34
CA PHE A 507 3.05 3.64 -16.99
C PHE A 507 3.46 3.36 -15.54
N VAL A 508 4.75 3.06 -15.33
CA VAL A 508 5.35 2.78 -14.03
C VAL A 508 6.56 3.70 -13.81
N HIS A 509 6.51 4.51 -12.75
CA HIS A 509 7.52 5.53 -12.49
C HIS A 509 8.82 4.97 -11.91
N GLY A 510 9.87 5.80 -11.98
CA GLY A 510 11.18 5.54 -11.39
C GLY A 510 11.24 5.79 -9.87
N PHE A 511 12.40 5.51 -9.27
CA PHE A 511 12.58 5.66 -7.83
C PHE A 511 12.36 7.12 -7.36
N GLY A 512 11.63 7.29 -6.25
CA GLY A 512 11.41 8.61 -5.64
C GLY A 512 10.40 9.49 -6.38
N ALA A 513 9.87 9.01 -7.52
CA ALA A 513 8.81 9.65 -8.28
C ALA A 513 7.43 9.07 -7.93
N PHE A 514 6.44 9.40 -8.76
CA PHE A 514 5.04 9.03 -8.65
C PHE A 514 4.38 9.19 -10.04
N TRP A 515 3.09 8.87 -10.17
CA TRP A 515 2.42 8.86 -11.47
C TRP A 515 2.52 10.20 -12.23
N GLU A 516 2.64 11.34 -11.54
CA GLU A 516 2.71 12.68 -12.15
C GLU A 516 3.97 12.92 -13.00
N HIS A 517 4.99 12.07 -12.93
CA HIS A 517 6.06 12.05 -13.94
C HIS A 517 5.53 11.76 -15.36
N PHE A 518 4.34 11.17 -15.48
CA PHE A 518 3.66 10.92 -16.75
C PHE A 518 2.51 11.88 -17.04
N ARG A 519 2.41 13.00 -16.29
CA ARG A 519 1.30 13.97 -16.40
C ARG A 519 1.10 14.50 -17.82
N ASP A 520 2.20 14.69 -18.54
CA ASP A 520 2.19 15.19 -19.92
C ASP A 520 2.21 14.08 -20.98
N ASN A 521 2.20 12.81 -20.58
CA ASN A 521 2.05 11.67 -21.48
C ASN A 521 0.61 11.13 -21.50
N LEU A 522 -0.08 11.18 -20.35
CA LEU A 522 -1.44 10.63 -20.19
C LEU A 522 -2.43 11.17 -21.24
N LYS A 523 -2.57 12.50 -21.32
CA LYS A 523 -3.55 13.14 -22.21
C LYS A 523 -3.20 12.93 -23.68
N PRO A 524 -1.97 13.21 -24.18
CA PRO A 524 -1.65 13.01 -25.59
C PRO A 524 -1.80 11.55 -26.06
N VAL A 525 -1.39 10.58 -25.23
CA VAL A 525 -1.53 9.15 -25.59
C VAL A 525 -3.01 8.72 -25.57
N ALA A 526 -3.82 9.26 -24.66
CA ALA A 526 -5.26 9.03 -24.64
C ALA A 526 -5.98 9.65 -25.86
N GLU A 527 -5.64 10.89 -26.22
CA GLU A 527 -6.16 11.58 -27.42
C GLU A 527 -5.76 10.87 -28.72
N ALA A 528 -4.66 10.11 -28.70
CA ALA A 528 -4.28 9.22 -29.80
C ALA A 528 -5.13 7.92 -29.88
N GLY A 529 -6.18 7.78 -29.07
CA GLY A 529 -7.13 6.67 -29.14
C GLY A 529 -6.79 5.48 -28.24
N ASN A 530 -6.10 5.70 -27.11
CA ASN A 530 -5.72 4.65 -26.17
C ASN A 530 -6.35 4.86 -24.79
N ARG A 531 -6.42 3.80 -23.99
CA ARG A 531 -6.69 3.91 -22.55
C ARG A 531 -5.37 3.82 -21.81
N VAL A 532 -5.12 4.76 -20.92
CA VAL A 532 -3.80 4.93 -20.33
C VAL A 532 -3.92 5.08 -18.82
N TRP A 533 -3.09 4.35 -18.10
CA TRP A 533 -2.95 4.43 -16.65
C TRP A 533 -1.53 4.82 -16.28
N ALA A 534 -1.37 5.60 -15.22
CA ALA A 534 -0.08 5.84 -14.59
C ALA A 534 -0.19 5.48 -13.10
N LEU A 535 0.60 4.51 -12.65
CA LEU A 535 0.51 3.92 -11.31
C LEU A 535 1.57 4.52 -10.38
N THR A 536 1.19 4.88 -9.15
CA THR A 536 2.15 5.18 -8.08
C THR A 536 2.42 3.92 -7.27
N LEU A 537 3.65 3.39 -7.33
CA LEU A 537 4.07 2.18 -6.64
C LEU A 537 3.87 2.28 -5.12
N LEU A 538 3.63 1.13 -4.46
CA LEU A 538 3.60 1.03 -3.01
C LEU A 538 4.91 1.57 -2.40
N GLY A 539 4.81 2.42 -1.38
CA GLY A 539 5.95 3.09 -0.78
C GLY A 539 6.23 4.50 -1.33
N PHE A 540 5.58 4.91 -2.42
CA PHE A 540 5.89 6.16 -3.13
C PHE A 540 4.71 7.13 -3.22
N GLY A 541 5.02 8.40 -3.53
CA GLY A 541 4.03 9.45 -3.75
C GLY A 541 2.96 9.51 -2.68
N ARG A 542 1.69 9.47 -3.10
CA ARG A 542 0.52 9.42 -2.22
C ARG A 542 -0.04 8.00 -2.04
N SER A 543 0.63 6.98 -2.57
CA SER A 543 0.37 5.59 -2.20
C SER A 543 0.87 5.31 -0.78
N GLU A 544 0.24 4.33 -0.14
CA GLU A 544 0.52 3.95 1.24
C GLU A 544 1.97 3.44 1.38
N LYS A 545 2.55 3.68 2.56
CA LYS A 545 3.93 3.30 2.90
C LYS A 545 3.93 2.31 4.08
N PRO A 546 3.40 1.08 3.93
CA PRO A 546 3.33 0.15 5.05
C PRO A 546 4.71 -0.37 5.46
N ARG A 547 4.82 -0.87 6.71
CA ARG A 547 6.06 -1.46 7.27
C ARG A 547 6.28 -2.90 6.82
N ILE A 548 6.34 -3.12 5.51
CA ILE A 548 6.62 -4.44 4.93
C ILE A 548 8.09 -4.56 4.50
N THR A 549 8.48 -5.77 4.13
CA THR A 549 9.73 -6.00 3.40
C THR A 549 9.49 -5.66 1.93
N TYR A 550 10.07 -4.56 1.46
CA TYR A 550 10.04 -4.21 0.03
C TYR A 550 11.07 -5.04 -0.73
N THR A 551 10.67 -5.57 -1.88
CA THR A 551 11.53 -6.25 -2.84
C THR A 551 11.13 -5.82 -4.25
N ASP A 552 11.99 -6.08 -5.23
CA ASP A 552 11.65 -5.90 -6.63
C ASP A 552 10.40 -6.71 -7.05
N LEU A 553 10.26 -7.91 -6.47
CA LEU A 553 9.11 -8.78 -6.71
C LEU A 553 7.80 -8.22 -6.13
N VAL A 554 7.84 -7.54 -4.97
CA VAL A 554 6.64 -6.89 -4.41
C VAL A 554 6.09 -5.84 -5.36
N TRP A 555 6.96 -5.04 -5.99
CA TRP A 555 6.51 -4.05 -6.99
C TRP A 555 6.04 -4.71 -8.29
N ALA A 556 6.68 -5.80 -8.72
CA ALA A 556 6.24 -6.55 -9.90
C ALA A 556 4.86 -7.20 -9.68
N GLU A 557 4.61 -7.81 -8.52
CA GLU A 557 3.31 -8.35 -8.14
C GLU A 557 2.24 -7.26 -8.03
N LEU A 558 2.57 -6.09 -7.49
CA LEU A 558 1.66 -4.94 -7.44
C LEU A 558 1.20 -4.55 -8.85
N VAL A 559 2.12 -4.38 -9.80
CA VAL A 559 1.78 -3.97 -11.16
C VAL A 559 1.04 -5.10 -11.90
N ARG A 560 1.43 -6.36 -11.71
CA ARG A 560 0.71 -7.55 -12.20
C ARG A 560 -0.74 -7.53 -11.73
N ASP A 561 -0.95 -7.38 -10.42
CA ASP A 561 -2.29 -7.36 -9.82
C ASP A 561 -3.08 -6.12 -10.27
N PHE A 562 -2.42 -4.98 -10.49
CA PHE A 562 -3.07 -3.81 -11.08
C PHE A 562 -3.59 -4.10 -12.50
N ILE A 563 -2.79 -4.79 -13.32
CA ILE A 563 -3.21 -5.20 -14.67
C ILE A 563 -4.42 -6.15 -14.58
N VAL A 564 -4.39 -7.13 -13.67
CA VAL A 564 -5.48 -8.12 -13.55
C VAL A 564 -6.75 -7.53 -12.93
N GLU A 565 -6.63 -6.73 -11.86
CA GLU A 565 -7.76 -6.27 -11.05
C GLU A 565 -8.35 -4.94 -11.54
N VAL A 566 -7.51 -4.03 -12.04
CA VAL A 566 -7.94 -2.67 -12.44
C VAL A 566 -8.09 -2.55 -13.95
N VAL A 567 -7.10 -3.03 -14.72
CA VAL A 567 -7.13 -2.93 -16.19
C VAL A 567 -7.98 -4.05 -16.80
N LYS A 568 -7.89 -5.26 -16.23
CA LYS A 568 -8.66 -6.47 -16.57
C LYS A 568 -8.42 -7.02 -17.99
N GLU A 569 -7.23 -6.78 -18.55
CA GLU A 569 -6.80 -7.28 -19.86
C GLU A 569 -5.29 -7.07 -20.06
N PRO A 570 -4.63 -7.79 -21.00
CA PRO A 570 -3.21 -7.61 -21.28
C PRO A 570 -2.89 -6.23 -21.86
N VAL A 571 -1.76 -5.66 -21.44
CA VAL A 571 -1.41 -4.24 -21.64
C VAL A 571 -0.10 -4.04 -22.37
N ILE A 572 0.06 -2.85 -22.93
CA ILE A 572 1.37 -2.29 -23.24
C ILE A 572 1.87 -1.70 -21.93
N VAL A 573 3.07 -2.08 -21.51
CA VAL A 573 3.61 -1.64 -20.23
C VAL A 573 4.88 -0.84 -20.46
N ALA A 574 4.98 0.30 -19.79
CA ALA A 574 6.07 1.23 -19.97
C ALA A 574 6.63 1.67 -18.62
N GLY A 575 7.95 1.70 -18.48
CA GLY A 575 8.58 2.00 -17.20
C GLY A 575 9.86 2.82 -17.31
N ASN A 576 10.06 3.73 -16.36
CA ASN A 576 11.31 4.48 -16.22
C ASN A 576 12.16 3.95 -15.07
N SER A 577 13.48 3.87 -15.26
CA SER A 577 14.41 3.51 -14.19
C SER A 577 14.00 2.20 -13.51
N ILE A 578 13.83 2.19 -12.17
CA ILE A 578 13.34 1.02 -11.44
C ILE A 578 11.96 0.53 -11.94
N GLY A 579 11.09 1.43 -12.40
CA GLY A 579 9.83 1.07 -13.04
C GLY A 579 10.06 0.30 -14.33
N GLY A 580 11.09 0.66 -15.12
CA GLY A 580 11.54 -0.09 -16.31
C GLY A 580 11.98 -1.51 -15.98
N TYR A 581 12.75 -1.68 -14.91
CA TYR A 581 13.14 -3.00 -14.43
C TYR A 581 11.92 -3.79 -13.94
N THR A 582 11.04 -3.18 -13.13
CA THR A 582 9.80 -3.81 -12.66
C THR A 582 8.92 -4.30 -13.81
N VAL A 583 8.73 -3.51 -14.86
CA VAL A 583 7.90 -3.93 -16.00
C VAL A 583 8.57 -5.01 -16.85
N SER A 584 9.91 -5.06 -16.86
CA SER A 584 10.67 -6.16 -17.46
C SER A 584 10.50 -7.46 -16.66
N VAL A 585 10.49 -7.41 -15.33
CA VAL A 585 10.18 -8.57 -14.47
C VAL A 585 8.80 -9.15 -14.84
N ILE A 586 7.80 -8.29 -15.02
CA ILE A 586 6.44 -8.72 -15.39
C ILE A 586 6.44 -9.37 -16.76
N ALA A 587 7.09 -8.77 -17.75
CA ALA A 587 7.19 -9.32 -19.10
C ALA A 587 7.86 -10.70 -19.11
N GLY A 588 8.87 -10.92 -18.26
CA GLY A 588 9.58 -12.21 -18.18
C GLY A 588 8.89 -13.28 -17.32
N LEU A 589 8.10 -12.90 -16.31
CA LEU A 589 7.43 -13.85 -15.39
C LEU A 589 5.97 -14.12 -15.74
N TRP A 590 5.26 -13.12 -16.28
CA TRP A 590 3.85 -13.21 -16.67
C TRP A 590 3.66 -12.63 -18.08
N PRO A 591 4.31 -13.20 -19.12
CA PRO A 591 4.29 -12.66 -20.48
C PRO A 591 2.88 -12.51 -21.07
N ALA A 592 1.93 -13.35 -20.66
CA ALA A 592 0.53 -13.27 -21.08
C ALA A 592 -0.15 -11.92 -20.73
N LEU A 593 0.38 -11.18 -19.75
CA LEU A 593 -0.13 -9.87 -19.36
C LEU A 593 0.43 -8.71 -20.22
N VAL A 594 1.46 -8.97 -21.03
CA VAL A 594 2.26 -7.91 -21.68
C VAL A 594 2.23 -8.03 -23.20
N LYS A 595 1.49 -7.15 -23.86
CA LYS A 595 1.41 -7.07 -25.33
C LYS A 595 2.67 -6.46 -25.96
N SER A 596 3.24 -5.46 -25.30
CA SER A 596 4.49 -4.81 -25.72
C SER A 596 5.13 -4.10 -24.52
N LEU A 597 6.45 -3.94 -24.55
CA LEU A 597 7.25 -3.36 -23.47
C LEU A 597 7.93 -2.07 -23.94
N VAL A 598 7.88 -1.01 -23.13
CA VAL A 598 8.62 0.24 -23.37
C VAL A 598 9.49 0.60 -22.17
N LEU A 599 10.77 0.88 -22.41
CA LEU A 599 11.77 1.14 -21.38
C LEU A 599 12.36 2.54 -21.55
N PHE A 600 12.10 3.44 -20.59
CA PHE A 600 12.70 4.77 -20.54
C PHE A 600 13.90 4.74 -19.60
N ASN A 601 15.14 4.74 -20.11
CA ASN A 601 16.35 4.65 -19.27
C ASN A 601 16.18 3.64 -18.11
N SER A 602 15.76 2.41 -18.44
CA SER A 602 15.45 1.39 -17.43
C SER A 602 16.64 1.15 -16.51
N ALA A 603 16.36 0.82 -15.26
CA ALA A 603 17.31 0.24 -14.31
C ALA A 603 17.69 -1.20 -14.71
N GLY A 604 18.63 -1.78 -13.97
CA GLY A 604 19.02 -3.18 -14.11
C GLY A 604 20.20 -3.39 -15.05
N ARG A 605 21.05 -4.35 -14.71
CA ARG A 605 22.30 -4.65 -15.42
C ARG A 605 22.05 -5.57 -16.60
N VAL A 606 22.71 -5.30 -17.72
CA VAL A 606 22.85 -6.28 -18.81
C VAL A 606 24.13 -7.06 -18.55
N ILE A 607 24.02 -8.37 -18.34
CA ILE A 607 25.19 -9.23 -18.08
C ILE A 607 25.40 -10.13 -19.31
N PRO A 608 26.52 -9.99 -20.04
CA PRO A 608 26.88 -10.88 -21.13
C PRO A 608 26.93 -12.33 -20.66
N ASP A 609 26.36 -13.23 -21.45
CA ASP A 609 26.46 -14.69 -21.27
C ASP A 609 26.21 -15.14 -19.82
N TYR A 610 25.14 -14.63 -19.19
CA TYR A 610 24.82 -14.92 -17.80
C TYR A 610 24.63 -16.44 -17.59
N ASN A 611 25.63 -17.10 -17.00
CA ASN A 611 25.63 -18.57 -16.86
C ASN A 611 25.17 -19.06 -15.47
N SER A 612 25.04 -18.18 -14.48
CA SER A 612 24.54 -18.56 -13.14
C SER A 612 23.68 -17.47 -12.50
N LEU A 613 22.55 -17.88 -11.93
CA LEU A 613 21.68 -17.02 -11.13
C LEU A 613 22.22 -16.97 -9.71
N GLN A 614 22.92 -15.91 -9.34
CA GLN A 614 23.27 -15.68 -7.94
C GLN A 614 22.05 -15.12 -7.19
N TYR A 615 21.14 -16.02 -6.81
CA TYR A 615 20.03 -15.68 -5.93
C TYR A 615 20.56 -15.50 -4.50
N ARG A 616 20.82 -14.25 -4.09
CA ARG A 616 21.13 -13.93 -2.68
C ARG A 616 19.85 -13.60 -1.92
N LYS A 617 19.71 -14.12 -0.70
CA LYS A 617 18.62 -13.70 0.19
C LYS A 617 18.81 -12.24 0.61
N PRO A 618 17.73 -11.45 0.75
CA PRO A 618 17.82 -10.10 1.28
C PRO A 618 18.44 -10.12 2.68
N LYS A 619 19.25 -9.10 2.99
CA LYS A 619 19.79 -8.91 4.35
C LYS A 619 18.65 -8.45 5.24
N GLU A 620 18.41 -9.13 6.36
CA GLU A 620 17.27 -8.80 7.23
C GLU A 620 17.53 -7.55 8.10
N LYS A 621 18.79 -7.26 8.45
CA LYS A 621 19.18 -6.10 9.28
C LYS A 621 20.55 -5.58 8.86
N SER A 622 20.66 -4.26 8.67
CA SER A 622 21.93 -3.58 8.43
C SER A 622 21.92 -2.21 9.11
N TYR A 623 22.85 -1.99 10.03
CA TYR A 623 23.01 -0.67 10.67
C TYR A 623 23.39 0.41 9.64
N VAL A 624 24.13 0.02 8.60
CA VAL A 624 24.47 0.89 7.47
C VAL A 624 23.22 1.29 6.69
N ALA A 625 22.32 0.33 6.42
CA ALA A 625 21.04 0.62 5.78
C ALA A 625 20.18 1.58 6.61
N TYR A 626 20.11 1.34 7.92
CA TYR A 626 19.39 2.21 8.85
C TYR A 626 19.96 3.64 8.86
N ALA A 627 21.28 3.79 8.97
CA ALA A 627 21.93 5.09 8.97
C ALA A 627 21.78 5.80 7.61
N GLY A 628 22.01 5.09 6.51
CA GLY A 628 21.85 5.59 5.14
C GLY A 628 20.44 6.10 4.87
N ALA A 629 19.41 5.36 5.31
CA ALA A 629 18.02 5.76 5.18
C ALA A 629 17.69 7.05 5.94
N ARG A 630 18.28 7.25 7.14
CA ARG A 630 18.09 8.49 7.93
C ARG A 630 18.79 9.69 7.29
N VAL A 631 20.00 9.50 6.78
CA VAL A 631 20.72 10.55 6.04
C VAL A 631 19.94 10.95 4.79
N LEU A 632 19.52 9.97 4.00
CA LEU A 632 18.71 10.19 2.82
C LEU A 632 17.38 10.86 3.15
N LEU A 633 16.67 10.42 4.19
CA LEU A 633 15.43 11.06 4.62
C LEU A 633 15.68 12.54 4.96
N THR A 634 16.70 12.81 5.77
CA THR A 634 17.04 14.18 6.19
C THR A 634 17.38 15.03 4.97
N TYR A 635 18.08 14.45 4.01
CA TYR A 635 18.37 15.10 2.74
C TYR A 635 17.08 15.41 1.96
N LEU A 636 16.18 14.44 1.77
CA LEU A 636 14.91 14.62 1.05
C LEU A 636 14.01 15.66 1.73
N GLN A 637 14.05 15.74 3.06
CA GLN A 637 13.29 16.71 3.85
C GLN A 637 13.82 18.14 3.78
N ASN A 638 15.07 18.31 3.30
CA ASN A 638 15.77 19.58 3.15
C ASN A 638 16.21 19.80 1.69
N LEU A 639 15.57 19.14 0.73
CA LEU A 639 15.88 19.22 -0.70
C LEU A 639 15.96 20.70 -1.12
N SER A 640 17.13 21.11 -1.61
CA SER A 640 17.33 22.39 -2.30
C SER A 640 17.26 22.16 -3.81
N ASN A 641 16.94 23.23 -4.56
CA ASN A 641 16.56 23.23 -5.99
C ASN A 641 17.53 22.53 -6.98
N GLY A 642 18.70 22.03 -6.56
CA GLY A 642 19.82 21.71 -7.44
C GLY A 642 19.98 20.26 -7.88
N MET A 643 19.23 19.29 -7.35
CA MET A 643 19.56 17.88 -7.57
C MET A 643 18.55 17.08 -8.38
N LEU A 644 17.25 17.31 -8.19
CA LEU A 644 16.24 16.80 -9.13
C LEU A 644 16.58 17.31 -10.53
N THR A 645 16.94 18.59 -10.67
CA THR A 645 17.39 19.23 -11.91
C THR A 645 18.59 18.55 -12.58
N LYS A 646 19.47 17.84 -11.86
CA LYS A 646 20.56 17.07 -12.48
C LYS A 646 20.06 15.92 -13.35
N CYS A 647 18.92 15.31 -12.98
CA CYS A 647 18.28 14.29 -13.80
C CYS A 647 17.64 14.85 -15.09
N TYR A 648 17.56 16.19 -15.21
CA TYR A 648 16.93 16.93 -16.31
C TYR A 648 17.92 17.93 -16.96
N PRO A 649 19.06 17.47 -17.51
CA PRO A 649 20.11 18.34 -18.06
C PRO A 649 19.72 19.10 -19.34
N THR A 650 18.75 18.62 -20.10
CA THR A 650 18.22 19.29 -21.30
C THR A 650 17.15 20.32 -20.95
N ASN A 651 16.22 19.97 -20.05
CA ASN A 651 15.16 20.87 -19.62
C ASN A 651 15.00 20.89 -18.09
N PRO A 652 15.90 21.57 -17.36
CA PRO A 652 15.86 21.61 -15.90
C PRO A 652 14.56 22.18 -15.33
N GLY A 653 13.84 23.00 -16.09
CA GLY A 653 12.56 23.60 -15.68
C GLY A 653 11.44 22.58 -15.43
N ARG A 654 11.60 21.34 -15.92
CA ARG A 654 10.67 20.23 -15.70
C ARG A 654 10.77 19.62 -14.30
N ALA A 655 11.93 19.74 -13.66
CA ALA A 655 12.05 19.55 -12.22
C ALA A 655 11.49 20.78 -11.49
N ASP A 656 10.21 21.08 -11.73
CA ASP A 656 9.51 22.27 -11.28
C ASP A 656 9.32 22.29 -9.75
N GLU A 657 8.89 23.45 -9.23
CA GLU A 657 8.65 23.65 -7.80
C GLU A 657 7.59 22.68 -7.25
N TRP A 658 6.60 22.33 -8.07
CA TRP A 658 5.53 21.41 -7.67
C TRP A 658 6.09 20.00 -7.43
N LEU A 659 6.89 19.47 -8.36
CA LEU A 659 7.51 18.15 -8.25
C LEU A 659 8.43 18.09 -7.02
N GLN A 660 9.25 19.11 -6.82
CA GLN A 660 10.13 19.21 -5.65
C GLN A 660 9.35 19.23 -4.34
N THR A 661 8.27 20.02 -4.28
CA THR A 661 7.38 20.11 -3.11
C THR A 661 6.71 18.77 -2.81
N GLU A 662 6.27 18.06 -3.84
CA GLU A 662 5.60 16.76 -3.68
C GLU A 662 6.57 15.66 -3.22
N VAL A 663 7.82 15.65 -3.71
CA VAL A 663 8.89 14.77 -3.20
C VAL A 663 9.18 15.07 -1.72
N MET A 664 9.33 16.34 -1.35
CA MET A 664 9.52 16.74 0.04
C MET A 664 8.32 16.31 0.91
N ARG A 665 7.09 16.53 0.46
CA ARG A 665 5.88 16.11 1.17
C ARG A 665 5.85 14.60 1.39
N ALA A 666 6.17 13.80 0.37
CA ALA A 666 6.25 12.33 0.46
C ALA A 666 7.25 11.86 1.52
N SER A 667 8.35 12.58 1.70
CA SER A 667 9.36 12.26 2.71
C SER A 667 8.87 12.46 4.16
N TYR A 668 7.85 13.29 4.38
CA TYR A 668 7.25 13.50 5.71
C TYR A 668 6.10 12.55 6.03
N ASP A 669 5.65 11.73 5.07
CA ASP A 669 4.57 10.78 5.29
C ASP A 669 4.89 9.74 6.37
N PRO A 670 3.85 9.17 7.03
CA PRO A 670 4.05 8.06 7.96
C PRO A 670 4.84 6.95 7.29
N ASN A 671 5.80 6.40 8.04
CA ASN A 671 6.62 5.24 7.64
C ASN A 671 7.50 5.44 6.39
N SER A 672 7.66 6.66 5.87
CA SER A 672 8.56 6.96 4.73
C SER A 672 9.97 6.39 4.92
N THR A 673 10.46 6.40 6.15
CA THR A 673 11.79 5.91 6.48
C THR A 673 11.93 4.40 6.37
N ALA A 674 10.85 3.64 6.60
CA ALA A 674 10.86 2.19 6.44
C ALA A 674 10.98 1.81 4.96
N VAL A 675 10.39 2.62 4.06
CA VAL A 675 10.54 2.46 2.61
C VAL A 675 11.99 2.72 2.20
N LEU A 676 12.57 3.84 2.66
CA LEU A 676 13.95 4.20 2.35
C LEU A 676 14.95 3.18 2.90
N GLU A 677 14.73 2.65 4.10
CA GLU A 677 15.57 1.59 4.66
C GLU A 677 15.48 0.30 3.84
N ALA A 678 14.28 -0.07 3.40
CA ALA A 678 14.10 -1.27 2.60
C ALA A 678 14.88 -1.22 1.28
N MET A 679 15.14 -0.02 0.74
CA MET A 679 15.98 0.13 -0.46
C MET A 679 17.41 -0.36 -0.26
N PHE A 680 18.04 0.02 0.85
CA PHE A 680 19.40 -0.42 1.19
C PHE A 680 19.47 -1.92 1.51
N LEU A 681 18.31 -2.55 1.68
CA LEU A 681 18.14 -3.98 1.95
C LEU A 681 17.60 -4.74 0.74
N LEU A 682 17.38 -4.06 -0.40
CA LEU A 682 16.93 -4.72 -1.62
C LEU A 682 17.92 -5.81 -2.02
N ARG A 683 17.36 -6.89 -2.54
CA ARG A 683 18.12 -8.00 -3.09
C ARG A 683 18.88 -7.52 -4.33
N ALA A 684 20.04 -8.11 -4.60
CA ALA A 684 20.70 -7.96 -5.90
C ALA A 684 19.73 -8.41 -7.02
N PRO A 685 19.32 -7.50 -7.92
CA PRO A 685 18.37 -7.82 -8.98
C PRO A 685 18.95 -8.88 -9.93
N LEU A 686 18.06 -9.66 -10.56
CA LEU A 686 18.50 -10.50 -11.68
C LEU A 686 18.86 -9.59 -12.87
N PRO A 687 19.69 -10.06 -13.82
CA PRO A 687 20.04 -9.26 -15.00
C PRO A 687 18.78 -8.84 -15.77
N LEU A 688 18.79 -7.64 -16.35
CA LEU A 688 17.67 -7.16 -17.16
C LEU A 688 17.43 -8.08 -18.37
N ASN A 689 18.52 -8.49 -19.05
CA ASN A 689 18.45 -9.39 -20.20
C ASN A 689 17.91 -10.79 -19.84
N TYR A 690 18.00 -11.23 -18.57
CA TYR A 690 17.36 -12.47 -18.13
C TYR A 690 15.83 -12.44 -18.31
N TYR A 691 15.20 -11.31 -18.01
CA TYR A 691 13.74 -11.20 -18.16
C TYR A 691 13.35 -10.95 -19.62
N LEU A 692 14.12 -10.12 -20.34
CA LEU A 692 13.86 -9.83 -21.74
C LEU A 692 14.01 -11.08 -22.62
N ASP A 693 14.95 -11.98 -22.33
CA ASP A 693 15.12 -13.23 -23.08
C ASP A 693 13.94 -14.22 -22.92
N ARG A 694 13.07 -14.01 -21.92
CA ARG A 694 11.85 -14.79 -21.68
C ARG A 694 10.59 -14.13 -22.25
N TYR A 695 10.75 -12.95 -22.86
CA TYR A 695 9.66 -12.21 -23.44
C TYR A 695 9.81 -12.18 -24.96
N ASP A 696 8.89 -12.85 -25.66
CA ASP A 696 8.94 -12.93 -27.12
C ASP A 696 8.38 -11.68 -27.82
N GLY A 697 7.73 -10.76 -27.08
CA GLY A 697 7.16 -9.55 -27.65
C GLY A 697 8.18 -8.46 -27.97
N ASN A 698 7.70 -7.42 -28.64
CA ASN A 698 8.53 -6.30 -29.07
C ASN A 698 8.85 -5.35 -27.91
N VAL A 699 10.13 -4.96 -27.80
CA VAL A 699 10.65 -4.06 -26.76
C VAL A 699 11.14 -2.76 -27.40
N LEU A 700 10.53 -1.64 -27.02
CA LEU A 700 11.01 -0.31 -27.36
C LEU A 700 11.86 0.25 -26.23
N ILE A 701 13.04 0.77 -26.54
CA ILE A 701 13.92 1.43 -25.59
C ILE A 701 14.07 2.89 -26.01
N VAL A 702 13.67 3.79 -25.12
CA VAL A 702 13.84 5.23 -25.30
C VAL A 702 14.98 5.67 -24.39
N GLN A 703 16.14 5.92 -24.98
CA GLN A 703 17.39 6.21 -24.29
C GLN A 703 17.70 7.71 -24.36
N GLY A 704 17.72 8.37 -23.20
CA GLY A 704 18.17 9.76 -23.07
C GLY A 704 19.68 9.83 -23.16
N ILE A 705 20.23 10.43 -24.21
CA ILE A 705 21.68 10.46 -24.48
C ILE A 705 22.50 11.24 -23.45
N ARG A 706 21.85 12.05 -22.61
CA ARG A 706 22.45 12.85 -21.55
C ARG A 706 22.16 12.29 -20.15
N ASP A 707 21.75 11.03 -20.03
CA ASP A 707 21.49 10.42 -18.71
C ASP A 707 22.72 10.55 -17.79
N PRO A 708 22.63 11.28 -16.66
CA PRO A 708 23.76 11.45 -15.74
C PRO A 708 24.04 10.20 -14.90
N LEU A 709 23.14 9.21 -14.90
CA LEU A 709 23.26 8.01 -14.06
C LEU A 709 23.88 6.83 -14.80
N HIS A 710 23.79 6.80 -16.13
CA HIS A 710 24.28 5.67 -16.93
C HIS A 710 25.00 6.16 -18.18
N ASN A 711 26.04 5.44 -18.58
CA ASN A 711 26.61 5.60 -19.91
C ASN A 711 25.61 5.11 -20.96
N SER A 712 24.87 6.05 -21.55
CA SER A 712 23.76 5.76 -22.47
C SER A 712 24.19 5.00 -23.72
N SER A 713 25.35 5.34 -24.29
CA SER A 713 25.89 4.67 -25.47
C SER A 713 26.28 3.22 -25.16
N LEU A 714 27.02 3.00 -24.06
CA LEU A 714 27.39 1.65 -23.63
C LEU A 714 26.14 0.81 -23.33
N ARG A 715 25.18 1.38 -22.60
CA ARG A 715 23.94 0.68 -22.24
C ARG A 715 23.14 0.28 -23.47
N ALA A 716 22.95 1.18 -24.43
CA ALA A 716 22.22 0.90 -25.66
C ALA A 716 22.93 -0.19 -26.49
N SER A 717 24.26 -0.12 -26.64
CA SER A 717 25.04 -1.16 -27.32
C SER A 717 24.92 -2.53 -26.64
N MET A 718 24.95 -2.56 -25.31
CA MET A 718 24.75 -3.81 -24.54
C MET A 718 23.36 -4.39 -24.76
N LEU A 719 22.32 -3.57 -24.72
CA LEU A 719 20.94 -4.00 -24.98
C LEU A 719 20.77 -4.53 -26.40
N GLN A 720 21.35 -3.84 -27.39
CA GLN A 720 21.29 -4.29 -28.78
C GLN A 720 22.06 -5.60 -29.03
N ALA A 721 23.18 -5.80 -28.32
CA ALA A 721 24.03 -6.98 -28.50
C ALA A 721 23.52 -8.25 -27.78
N TYR A 722 22.81 -8.07 -26.66
CA TYR A 722 22.47 -9.15 -25.72
C TYR A 722 20.97 -9.32 -25.43
N CYS A 723 20.09 -8.55 -26.06
CA CYS A 723 18.64 -8.72 -25.93
C CYS A 723 18.00 -8.92 -27.32
N LYS A 724 16.92 -9.71 -27.38
CA LYS A 724 16.15 -9.97 -28.60
C LYS A 724 15.00 -8.96 -28.74
N ASN A 725 14.54 -8.74 -29.98
CA ASN A 725 13.36 -7.93 -30.32
C ASN A 725 13.38 -6.50 -29.75
N VAL A 726 14.58 -5.91 -29.64
CA VAL A 726 14.79 -4.56 -29.12
C VAL A 726 14.88 -3.55 -30.27
N SER A 727 14.05 -2.50 -30.20
CA SER A 727 14.16 -1.28 -31.00
C SER A 727 14.62 -0.13 -30.11
N ILE A 728 15.70 0.56 -30.47
CA ILE A 728 16.26 1.66 -29.66
C ILE A 728 15.98 3.00 -30.35
N GLN A 729 15.47 3.96 -29.58
CA GLN A 729 15.25 5.34 -29.97
C GLN A 729 16.05 6.24 -29.03
N TYR A 730 16.91 7.08 -29.60
CA TYR A 730 17.70 8.05 -28.84
C TYR A 730 16.97 9.38 -28.79
N VAL A 731 16.92 9.98 -27.60
CA VAL A 731 16.32 11.31 -27.38
C VAL A 731 17.32 12.21 -26.67
N ASN A 732 17.28 13.51 -26.96
CA ASN A 732 18.16 14.48 -26.32
C ASN A 732 17.68 14.84 -24.90
N ALA A 733 17.72 13.89 -23.98
CA ALA A 733 17.27 14.04 -22.60
C ALA A 733 18.22 13.37 -21.60
N GLY A 734 18.06 13.69 -20.33
CA GLY A 734 18.68 13.02 -19.20
C GLY A 734 17.94 11.77 -18.76
N HIS A 735 17.82 11.58 -17.44
CA HIS A 735 17.38 10.31 -16.85
C HIS A 735 15.87 10.06 -17.02
N CYS A 736 15.07 11.12 -17.14
CA CYS A 736 13.61 11.06 -17.18
C CYS A 736 13.06 11.55 -18.54
N PRO A 737 13.38 10.90 -19.67
CA PRO A 737 13.07 11.44 -21.00
C PRO A 737 11.57 11.70 -21.19
N HIS A 738 10.72 10.82 -20.67
CA HIS A 738 9.25 10.93 -20.71
C HIS A 738 8.69 12.19 -20.03
N ASP A 739 9.37 12.70 -19.00
CA ASP A 739 8.97 13.91 -18.26
C ASP A 739 9.77 15.15 -18.71
N GLU A 740 10.99 14.98 -19.22
CA GLU A 740 11.88 16.07 -19.62
C GLU A 740 11.59 16.63 -21.02
N VAL A 741 11.33 15.73 -21.98
CA VAL A 741 11.00 16.03 -23.38
C VAL A 741 9.73 15.28 -23.80
N PRO A 742 8.59 15.52 -23.11
CA PRO A 742 7.39 14.72 -23.27
C PRO A 742 6.84 14.74 -24.70
N GLU A 743 6.96 15.82 -25.45
CA GLU A 743 6.45 15.91 -26.82
C GLU A 743 7.15 14.94 -27.78
N GLU A 744 8.48 14.85 -27.70
CA GLU A 744 9.29 13.93 -28.50
C GLU A 744 8.99 12.48 -28.11
N VAL A 745 8.95 12.19 -26.81
CA VAL A 745 8.64 10.84 -26.32
C VAL A 745 7.22 10.42 -26.67
N ASN A 746 6.24 11.31 -26.53
CA ASN A 746 4.84 11.02 -26.91
C ASN A 746 4.73 10.71 -28.40
N SER A 747 5.46 11.42 -29.25
CA SER A 747 5.48 11.14 -30.70
C SER A 747 6.02 9.75 -31.00
N ILE A 748 7.12 9.36 -30.34
CA ILE A 748 7.70 8.01 -30.43
C ILE A 748 6.70 6.96 -29.93
N LEU A 749 6.09 7.18 -28.77
CA LEU A 749 5.11 6.27 -28.18
C LEU A 749 3.90 6.09 -29.10
N ILE A 750 3.30 7.17 -29.58
CA ILE A 750 2.11 7.09 -30.44
C ILE A 750 2.44 6.36 -31.75
N SER A 751 3.63 6.58 -32.32
CA SER A 751 4.08 5.83 -33.49
C SER A 751 4.22 4.33 -33.20
N TRP A 752 4.83 3.98 -32.06
CA TRP A 752 5.00 2.60 -31.61
C TRP A 752 3.65 1.89 -31.36
N LEU A 753 2.71 2.60 -30.75
CA LEU A 753 1.35 2.10 -30.53
C LEU A 753 0.67 1.82 -31.87
N ARG A 754 0.76 2.72 -32.84
CA ARG A 754 0.17 2.50 -34.17
C ARG A 754 0.76 1.26 -34.87
N SER A 755 2.09 1.10 -34.86
CA SER A 755 2.74 -0.06 -35.49
C SER A 755 2.45 -1.38 -34.78
N SER A 756 2.19 -1.34 -33.48
CA SER A 756 1.90 -2.55 -32.68
C SER A 756 0.47 -3.06 -32.85
N PHE A 757 -0.48 -2.23 -33.32
CA PHE A 757 -1.91 -2.58 -33.43
C PHE A 757 -2.49 -2.44 -34.84
N SER A 758 -1.71 -2.02 -35.85
CA SER A 758 -2.12 -2.15 -37.25
C SER A 758 -2.10 -3.63 -37.67
N LEU A 759 -3.24 -4.18 -38.11
CA LEU A 759 -3.26 -5.40 -38.93
C LEU A 759 -2.30 -5.19 -40.11
N PRO A 760 -1.45 -6.16 -40.48
CA PRO A 760 -0.62 -6.01 -41.66
C PRO A 760 -1.56 -5.79 -42.86
N PRO A 761 -1.47 -4.67 -43.59
CA PRO A 761 -1.97 -4.64 -44.95
C PRO A 761 -1.20 -5.71 -45.72
N ASP A 762 -1.88 -6.45 -46.58
CA ASP A 762 -1.27 -7.45 -47.45
C ASP A 762 0.06 -6.94 -48.03
N GLY A 763 1.16 -7.55 -47.57
CA GLY A 763 2.50 -7.46 -48.13
C GLY A 763 3.04 -6.07 -48.41
N GLU A 764 3.63 -5.40 -47.42
CA GLU A 764 4.85 -4.61 -47.64
C GLU A 764 5.57 -4.36 -46.32
N ALA A 765 6.82 -4.83 -46.23
CA ALA A 765 7.69 -4.57 -45.10
C ALA A 765 8.05 -3.07 -45.08
N VAL A 766 7.55 -2.34 -44.09
CA VAL A 766 7.97 -0.95 -43.86
C VAL A 766 9.37 -0.98 -43.25
N ASN A 767 10.38 -0.70 -44.09
CA ASN A 767 11.74 -0.41 -43.64
C ASN A 767 11.74 0.89 -42.82
N THR A 768 11.86 0.79 -41.50
CA THR A 768 12.21 1.93 -40.64
C THR A 768 13.73 2.04 -40.56
N GLU A 769 14.34 2.68 -41.56
CA GLU A 769 15.72 3.19 -41.44
C GLU A 769 15.72 4.43 -40.52
N GLY A 770 15.85 4.19 -39.22
CA GLY A 770 16.23 5.20 -38.24
C GLY A 770 17.67 4.94 -37.81
N ASN A 771 18.53 5.96 -37.92
CA ASN A 771 19.96 5.99 -37.55
C ASN A 771 20.36 4.97 -36.47
N THR A 772 20.72 3.75 -36.89
CA THR A 772 21.29 2.71 -36.04
C THR A 772 22.80 2.78 -36.15
N VAL A 773 23.48 3.24 -35.10
CA VAL A 773 24.93 3.07 -34.97
C VAL A 773 25.18 1.66 -34.44
N TRP A 774 25.53 0.73 -35.33
CA TRP A 774 25.87 -0.64 -34.96
C TRP A 774 27.29 -0.68 -34.38
N VAL A 775 27.43 -1.09 -33.11
CA VAL A 775 28.73 -1.27 -32.45
C VAL A 775 29.04 -2.77 -32.34
N PRO A 776 30.14 -3.28 -32.92
CA PRO A 776 30.51 -4.70 -32.85
C PRO A 776 30.66 -5.21 -31.41
N LYS A 777 30.26 -6.46 -31.15
CA LYS A 777 30.41 -7.12 -29.82
C LYS A 777 31.82 -7.05 -29.24
N ALA A 778 32.85 -7.08 -30.09
CA ALA A 778 34.25 -6.96 -29.69
C ALA A 778 34.60 -5.57 -29.12
N GLU A 779 34.02 -4.49 -29.67
CA GLU A 779 34.24 -3.13 -29.17
C GLU A 779 33.53 -2.91 -27.83
N VAL A 780 32.36 -3.53 -27.64
CA VAL A 780 31.64 -3.53 -26.36
C VAL A 780 32.44 -4.26 -25.28
N ALA A 781 33.04 -5.42 -25.59
CA ALA A 781 33.90 -6.16 -24.67
C ALA A 781 35.15 -5.35 -24.26
N ALA A 782 35.80 -4.66 -25.20
CA ALA A 782 36.96 -3.81 -24.93
C ALA A 782 36.63 -2.58 -24.07
N ALA A 783 35.42 -2.02 -24.21
CA ALA A 783 34.94 -0.93 -23.36
C ALA A 783 34.71 -1.40 -21.91
N LEU A 784 34.20 -2.62 -21.72
CA LEU A 784 33.99 -3.22 -20.39
C LEU A 784 35.32 -3.51 -19.66
N GLU A 785 36.35 -3.96 -20.38
CA GLU A 785 37.69 -4.16 -19.81
C GLU A 785 38.31 -2.86 -19.31
N LYS A 786 38.24 -1.77 -20.10
CA LYS A 786 38.71 -0.43 -19.68
C LYS A 786 38.01 0.09 -18.43
N GLU A 787 36.72 -0.19 -18.28
CA GLU A 787 35.94 0.24 -17.12
C GLU A 787 36.23 -0.64 -15.87
N SER A 788 36.71 -1.87 -16.07
CA SER A 788 37.16 -2.76 -14.98
C SER A 788 38.57 -2.37 -14.48
N GLU A 789 39.45 -1.93 -15.37
CA GLU A 789 40.80 -1.46 -15.04
C GLU A 789 40.80 -0.16 -14.24
N GLN A 790 39.82 0.73 -14.47
CA GLN A 790 39.62 1.95 -13.70
C GLN A 790 39.12 1.72 -12.26
N ARG A 791 38.68 0.51 -11.90
CA ARG A 791 38.11 0.19 -10.57
C ARG A 791 39.12 -0.34 -9.53
N ASN A 792 40.39 -0.54 -9.89
CA ASN A 792 41.41 -1.07 -8.98
C ASN A 792 42.21 0.04 -8.26
N HIS A 793 41.70 0.55 -7.13
CA HIS A 793 42.45 1.38 -6.17
C HIS A 793 42.18 0.94 -4.69
N PRO A 794 43.07 1.25 -3.71
CA PRO A 794 43.20 0.53 -2.42
C PRO A 794 42.14 0.99 -1.37
N PRO A 795 42.14 0.49 -0.11
CA PRO A 795 40.94 0.15 0.67
C PRO A 795 39.93 1.31 0.79
N ILE A 796 38.68 0.96 0.48
CA ILE A 796 37.58 1.84 0.12
C ILE A 796 36.85 2.35 1.37
N ASP A 797 36.62 3.67 1.46
CA ASP A 797 35.78 4.37 2.45
C ASP A 797 34.34 3.79 2.45
N PRO A 798 33.71 3.55 3.62
CA PRO A 798 32.29 3.20 3.75
C PRO A 798 31.33 3.93 2.81
N ILE A 799 31.55 5.21 2.50
CA ILE A 799 30.70 6.00 1.59
C ILE A 799 30.83 5.51 0.14
N THR A 800 32.03 5.19 -0.32
CA THR A 800 32.29 4.66 -1.65
C THR A 800 31.76 3.23 -1.80
N ARG A 801 31.81 2.43 -0.73
CA ARG A 801 31.13 1.12 -0.70
C ARG A 801 29.61 1.24 -0.80
N ILE A 802 29.00 2.24 -0.15
CA ILE A 802 27.57 2.51 -0.29
C ILE A 802 27.27 3.02 -1.71
N LYS A 803 28.17 3.80 -2.32
CA LYS A 803 28.06 4.26 -3.72
C LYS A 803 28.02 3.07 -4.70
N GLU A 804 28.95 2.13 -4.56
CA GLU A 804 28.99 0.91 -5.39
C GLU A 804 27.78 0.00 -5.13
N GLU A 805 27.37 -0.19 -3.86
CA GLU A 805 26.17 -0.97 -3.54
C GLU A 805 24.88 -0.28 -4.07
N MET A 806 24.83 1.06 -4.14
CA MET A 806 23.71 1.80 -4.74
C MET A 806 23.75 1.81 -6.28
N GLU A 807 24.92 1.83 -6.92
CA GLU A 807 25.10 1.64 -8.37
C GLU A 807 24.82 0.20 -8.81
N GLU A 808 24.97 -0.79 -7.92
CA GLU A 808 24.53 -2.16 -8.15
C GLU A 808 23.01 -2.37 -7.94
N LEU A 809 22.35 -1.46 -7.21
CA LEU A 809 20.92 -1.51 -6.88
C LEU A 809 20.03 -0.60 -7.75
N VAL A 810 20.60 0.46 -8.35
CA VAL A 810 20.00 1.31 -9.41
C VAL A 810 20.30 0.70 -10.76
#